data_AF-A0A7J8XNG9-F1
#
_entry.id   AF-A0A7J8XNG9-F1
#
_cell.length_a   1.000
_cell.length_b   1.000
_cell.length_c   1.000
_cell.angle_alpha   90.00
_cell.angle_beta   90.00
_cell.angle_gamma   90.00
#
_symmetry.space_group_name_H-M   'P 1'
#
loop_
_entity.id
_entity.type
_entity.pdbx_description
1 polymer ?
#
loop_
_entity_poly.entity_id
_entity_poly.type
_entity_poly.pdbx_seq_one_letter_code
_entity_poly.pdbx_strand_id
1 'polypeptide(L)'
;SVEELVLRDFNYCIIDEVDSILIDEARTPLIISGTAEKPSDAYYKAAKIAAAFERDVHYTVDEKQKTVLLSEQGYEDAEEILDVKDLYDPREQWASYLLNAIKAKELFLKDVNYIIRGKEVLIVDEFTGRVMQGRRWSDGLHQAVEAKEGLPIQNETITLASISYQNFFLQFPKLCGMTGTAATESTEFESIYKLKVTIVPTNKPMIRKDESDVVFRATNGKWRAVVVEISRMNKTGRPVLVGTTSVEQSDSLSEQLQQAGIPHEVLNAKPENVEREAEIVAQSGRLGAVTIATNMAGRGTDIILGGNAEFMARLKLREMLMPRVVKPAGGVFVSVKKPPPMKTWKVNEKLFPCKLSDKNTKLAEEAVELSVNTWGKKSLSELEAEELLSYSCEKGPAQDEVIAKLRSAFLEIVKEYKAYTEEERKQVVAAGGLHVVGTERHESRRIDNQLRGRSGRQGDPGSSRFFLSLEDNIFRIFGGDRIQGLMRAFRVEDLPIESKMLTKALDEAQRKVENYFFDIRKQLFEYDEVLNSQRDRVYTERRRALMSDNLQSLIIEYAELTMDDILEANIGSDAPKESWDLEKLIAKVQQYCYLLNDLTPDLLRSECSSYEELQDYLRRCGREAYLQKRVSISTILNKSKPS
;
A
#
# COMPACT_ATOMS: atom_id res chain seq x y z
N SER A 1 17.68 14.12 14.70
CA SER A 1 17.31 14.74 15.99
C SER A 1 15.80 14.59 16.24
N VAL A 2 15.26 14.92 17.41
CA VAL A 2 13.79 14.92 17.65
C VAL A 2 13.06 15.82 16.65
N GLU A 3 13.72 16.86 16.17
CA GLU A 3 13.22 17.81 15.16
C GLU A 3 13.00 17.16 13.79
N GLU A 4 13.58 15.99 13.51
CA GLU A 4 13.35 15.24 12.27
C GLU A 4 12.04 14.42 12.32
N LEU A 5 11.42 14.26 13.49
CA LEU A 5 10.15 13.55 13.62
C LEU A 5 9.02 14.41 13.06
N VAL A 6 8.39 13.91 12.00
CA VAL A 6 7.28 14.61 11.31
C VAL A 6 5.92 14.35 11.95
N LEU A 7 5.80 13.33 12.80
CA LEU A 7 4.57 12.97 13.49
C LEU A 7 4.67 13.27 14.99
N ARG A 8 3.57 13.76 15.55
CA ARG A 8 3.31 13.80 17.00
C ARG A 8 2.68 12.49 17.47
N ASP A 9 2.51 12.35 18.78
CA ASP A 9 1.83 11.19 19.37
C ASP A 9 0.41 10.98 18.79
N PHE A 10 0.04 9.71 18.63
CA PHE A 10 -1.28 9.34 18.13
C PHE A 10 -2.38 9.64 19.15
N ASN A 11 -3.49 10.20 18.67
CA ASN A 11 -4.61 10.63 19.53
C ASN A 11 -5.95 10.05 19.05
N TYR A 12 -6.38 10.45 17.86
CA TYR A 12 -7.66 10.01 17.29
C TYR A 12 -7.53 9.83 15.78
N CYS A 13 -8.01 8.69 15.28
CA CYS A 13 -8.11 8.41 13.85
C CYS A 13 -9.57 8.20 13.45
N ILE A 14 -10.00 8.95 12.44
CA ILE A 14 -11.26 8.72 11.72
C ILE A 14 -10.88 8.24 10.32
N ILE A 15 -11.19 6.99 10.02
CA ILE A 15 -10.88 6.39 8.73
C ILE A 15 -12.09 6.56 7.83
N ASP A 16 -11.97 7.42 6.81
CA ASP A 16 -12.90 7.39 5.70
C ASP A 16 -12.67 6.13 4.87
N GLU A 17 -13.74 5.54 4.34
CA GLU A 17 -13.64 4.35 3.50
C GLU A 17 -12.96 3.16 4.21
N VAL A 18 -13.33 2.97 5.49
CA VAL A 18 -12.67 2.05 6.44
C VAL A 18 -12.59 0.61 5.98
N ASP A 19 -13.54 0.14 5.18
CA ASP A 19 -13.53 -1.21 4.63
C ASP A 19 -12.45 -1.41 3.58
N SER A 20 -12.13 -0.42 2.77
CA SER A 20 -10.99 -0.59 1.86
C SER A 20 -9.66 -0.47 2.56
N ILE A 21 -9.52 0.44 3.51
CA ILE A 21 -8.23 0.64 4.18
C ILE A 21 -7.92 -0.53 5.13
N LEU A 22 -8.89 -0.94 5.95
CA LEU A 22 -8.67 -1.97 6.97
C LEU A 22 -8.91 -3.40 6.47
N ILE A 23 -9.52 -3.60 5.30
CA ILE A 23 -9.80 -4.94 4.76
C ILE A 23 -9.13 -5.16 3.40
N ASP A 24 -9.31 -4.26 2.43
CA ASP A 24 -8.74 -4.47 1.08
C ASP A 24 -7.23 -4.21 1.03
N GLU A 25 -6.76 -3.09 1.59
CA GLU A 25 -5.33 -2.71 1.61
C GLU A 25 -4.55 -3.45 2.70
N ALA A 26 -5.22 -3.86 3.78
CA ALA A 26 -4.62 -4.57 4.91
C ALA A 26 -4.19 -6.03 4.60
N ARG A 27 -4.12 -6.39 3.30
CA ARG A 27 -3.55 -7.65 2.80
C ARG A 27 -2.03 -7.61 2.74
N THR A 28 -1.44 -6.42 2.62
CA THR A 28 0.01 -6.23 2.53
C THR A 28 0.50 -5.28 3.61
N PRO A 29 1.62 -5.59 4.28
CA PRO A 29 2.19 -4.71 5.28
C PRO A 29 2.87 -3.49 4.64
N LEU A 30 3.06 -2.43 5.42
CA LEU A 30 3.86 -1.27 5.04
C LEU A 30 5.33 -1.60 5.30
N ILE A 31 6.15 -1.59 4.25
CA ILE A 31 7.57 -1.96 4.31
C ILE A 31 8.44 -0.80 3.82
N ILE A 32 9.46 -0.47 4.61
CA ILE A 32 10.57 0.38 4.19
C ILE A 32 11.77 -0.52 3.97
N SER A 33 12.22 -0.62 2.71
CA SER A 33 13.42 -1.36 2.36
C SER A 33 14.62 -0.43 2.20
N GLY A 34 15.78 -0.89 2.64
CA GLY A 34 17.07 -0.24 2.43
C GLY A 34 18.01 -1.14 1.65
N THR A 35 19.00 -0.55 0.99
CA THR A 35 20.10 -1.31 0.40
C THR A 35 21.05 -1.75 1.51
N ALA A 36 21.30 -3.06 1.62
CA ALA A 36 22.41 -3.55 2.43
C ALA A 36 23.73 -3.03 1.85
N GLU A 37 24.65 -2.59 2.73
CA GLU A 37 25.85 -1.87 2.30
C GLU A 37 26.85 -2.73 1.50
N LYS A 38 26.74 -4.07 1.54
CA LYS A 38 27.59 -4.95 0.71
C LYS A 38 26.83 -6.22 0.28
N PRO A 39 26.96 -6.66 -0.98
CA PRO A 39 26.69 -8.04 -1.35
C PRO A 39 27.68 -8.91 -0.57
N SER A 40 27.17 -9.84 0.24
CA SER A 40 28.06 -10.70 1.02
C SER A 40 28.79 -11.66 0.09
N ASP A 41 30.11 -11.81 0.27
CA ASP A 41 30.91 -12.89 -0.35
C ASP A 41 30.29 -14.28 -0.09
N ALA A 42 29.40 -14.38 0.91
CA ALA A 42 28.57 -15.53 1.19
C ALA A 42 27.79 -16.04 -0.02
N TYR A 43 27.24 -15.17 -0.88
CA TYR A 43 26.50 -15.61 -2.07
C TYR A 43 27.40 -16.37 -3.06
N TYR A 44 28.63 -15.90 -3.28
CA TYR A 44 29.59 -16.60 -4.15
C TYR A 44 30.07 -17.92 -3.53
N LYS A 45 30.30 -17.95 -2.21
CA LYS A 45 30.65 -19.19 -1.50
C LYS A 45 29.50 -20.20 -1.56
N ALA A 46 28.28 -19.78 -1.24
CA ALA A 46 27.09 -20.62 -1.31
C ALA A 46 26.82 -21.14 -2.73
N ALA A 47 27.01 -20.32 -3.76
CA ALA A 47 26.88 -20.76 -5.15
C ALA A 47 27.91 -21.85 -5.52
N LYS A 48 29.16 -21.74 -5.02
CA LYS A 48 30.20 -22.76 -5.21
C LYS A 48 29.86 -24.07 -4.48
N ILE A 49 29.37 -23.98 -3.24
CA ILE A 49 28.94 -25.16 -2.47
C ILE A 49 27.75 -25.83 -3.17
N ALA A 50 26.73 -25.07 -3.56
CA ALA A 50 25.58 -25.59 -4.29
C ALA A 50 25.99 -26.25 -5.62
N ALA A 51 27.02 -25.73 -6.30
CA ALA A 51 27.56 -26.35 -7.51
C ALA A 51 28.25 -27.71 -7.23
N ALA A 52 28.90 -27.87 -6.08
CA ALA A 52 29.53 -29.12 -5.66
C ALA A 52 28.53 -30.16 -5.12
N PHE A 53 27.42 -29.71 -4.53
CA PHE A 53 26.41 -30.60 -3.95
C PHE A 53 25.61 -31.35 -5.01
N GLU A 54 25.28 -32.61 -4.71
CA GLU A 54 24.52 -33.51 -5.58
C GLU A 54 23.09 -33.72 -5.08
N ARG A 55 22.14 -33.73 -6.03
CA ARG A 55 20.71 -34.04 -5.77
C ARG A 55 20.58 -35.48 -5.27
N ASP A 56 19.67 -35.67 -4.31
CA ASP A 56 19.37 -36.94 -3.62
C ASP A 56 20.50 -37.49 -2.74
N VAL A 57 21.65 -36.81 -2.67
CA VAL A 57 22.72 -37.08 -1.69
C VAL A 57 22.76 -35.97 -0.65
N HIS A 58 22.89 -34.72 -1.08
CA HIS A 58 23.06 -33.56 -0.19
C HIS A 58 21.74 -32.80 0.01
N TYR A 59 20.83 -32.83 -0.97
CA TYR A 59 19.54 -32.15 -0.89
C TYR A 59 18.46 -32.86 -1.70
N THR A 60 17.20 -32.59 -1.38
CA THR A 60 16.01 -33.03 -2.11
C THR A 60 15.26 -31.82 -2.68
N VAL A 61 14.59 -32.00 -3.82
CA VAL A 61 13.89 -30.94 -4.55
C VAL A 61 12.43 -31.32 -4.74
N ASP A 62 11.51 -30.46 -4.30
CA ASP A 62 10.08 -30.54 -4.63
C ASP A 62 9.76 -29.52 -5.73
N GLU A 63 9.67 -30.03 -6.96
CA GLU A 63 9.37 -29.22 -8.14
C GLU A 63 7.95 -28.64 -8.14
N LYS A 64 7.00 -29.29 -7.45
CA LYS A 64 5.60 -28.86 -7.39
C LYS A 64 5.44 -27.67 -6.44
N GLN A 65 6.09 -27.73 -5.29
CA GLN A 65 6.09 -26.63 -4.31
C GLN A 65 7.18 -25.59 -4.58
N LYS A 66 8.08 -25.85 -5.55
CA LYS A 66 9.29 -25.05 -5.82
C LYS A 66 10.13 -24.84 -4.54
N THR A 67 10.29 -25.90 -3.74
CA THR A 67 11.07 -25.89 -2.50
C THR A 67 12.23 -26.89 -2.56
N VAL A 68 13.24 -26.65 -1.73
CA VAL A 68 14.44 -27.49 -1.59
C VAL A 68 14.67 -27.72 -0.10
N LEU A 69 15.05 -28.94 0.26
CA LEU A 69 15.40 -29.33 1.63
C LEU A 69 16.80 -29.95 1.63
N LEU A 70 17.65 -29.53 2.57
CA LEU A 70 18.95 -30.17 2.80
C LEU A 70 18.75 -31.52 3.51
N SER A 71 19.58 -32.49 3.14
CA SER A 71 19.72 -33.77 3.85
C SER A 71 20.70 -33.64 5.02
N GLU A 72 20.74 -34.62 5.93
CA GLU A 72 21.72 -34.65 7.02
C GLU A 72 23.17 -34.56 6.51
N GLN A 73 23.52 -35.31 5.47
CA GLN A 73 24.86 -35.23 4.85
C GLN A 73 25.14 -33.84 4.27
N GLY A 74 24.14 -33.22 3.63
CA GLY A 74 24.27 -31.86 3.12
C GLY A 74 24.46 -30.79 4.19
N TYR A 75 23.97 -31.03 5.42
CA TYR A 75 24.25 -30.17 6.57
C TYR A 75 25.70 -30.34 7.02
N GLU A 76 26.14 -31.57 7.28
CA GLU A 76 27.49 -31.88 7.76
C GLU A 76 28.57 -31.35 6.80
N ASP A 77 28.43 -31.64 5.50
CA ASP A 77 29.40 -31.22 4.49
C ASP A 77 29.42 -29.69 4.32
N ALA A 78 28.27 -29.02 4.44
CA ALA A 78 28.20 -27.57 4.36
C ALA A 78 28.87 -26.91 5.57
N GLU A 79 28.65 -27.45 6.77
CA GLU A 79 29.27 -27.01 8.01
C GLU A 79 30.79 -27.17 7.97
N GLU A 80 31.29 -28.30 7.46
CA GLU A 80 32.73 -28.54 7.29
C GLU A 80 33.35 -27.57 6.27
N ILE A 81 32.72 -27.36 5.11
CA ILE A 81 33.23 -26.47 4.05
C ILE A 81 33.25 -25.00 4.52
N LEU A 82 32.27 -24.60 5.32
CA LEU A 82 32.13 -23.23 5.83
C LEU A 82 32.92 -22.99 7.12
N ASP A 83 33.43 -24.03 7.76
CA ASP A 83 34.07 -24.00 9.09
C ASP A 83 33.15 -23.40 10.16
N VAL A 84 31.88 -23.82 10.15
CA VAL A 84 30.84 -23.38 11.10
C VAL A 84 30.22 -24.58 11.80
N LYS A 85 29.71 -24.37 13.02
CA LYS A 85 29.08 -25.43 13.81
C LYS A 85 27.58 -25.58 13.58
N ASP A 86 26.95 -24.54 13.06
CA ASP A 86 25.50 -24.49 12.84
C ASP A 86 25.19 -23.49 11.73
N LEU A 87 24.55 -23.96 10.66
CA LEU A 87 24.13 -23.13 9.54
C LEU A 87 23.03 -22.12 9.90
N TYR A 88 22.30 -22.35 11.00
CA TYR A 88 21.20 -21.52 11.48
C TYR A 88 21.61 -20.49 12.53
N ASP A 89 22.92 -20.32 12.83
CA ASP A 89 23.37 -19.28 13.76
C ASP A 89 22.82 -17.90 13.31
N PRO A 90 22.03 -17.21 14.16
CA PRO A 90 21.42 -15.93 13.81
C PRO A 90 22.41 -14.83 13.40
N ARG A 91 23.69 -14.98 13.73
CA ARG A 91 24.76 -14.03 13.41
C ARG A 91 25.25 -14.15 11.96
N GLU A 92 25.27 -15.37 11.42
CA GLU A 92 25.84 -15.65 10.09
C GLU A 92 24.80 -16.08 9.05
N GLN A 93 23.75 -16.79 9.48
CA GLN A 93 22.57 -17.15 8.66
C GLN A 93 22.89 -17.88 7.34
N TRP A 94 23.92 -18.74 7.34
CA TRP A 94 24.37 -19.48 6.15
C TRP A 94 23.30 -20.34 5.49
N ALA A 95 22.36 -20.88 6.27
CA ALA A 95 21.28 -21.71 5.77
C ALA A 95 20.45 -21.01 4.66
N SER A 96 20.17 -19.71 4.81
CA SER A 96 19.39 -18.96 3.82
C SER A 96 20.13 -18.85 2.48
N TYR A 97 21.43 -18.48 2.54
CA TYR A 97 22.28 -18.37 1.35
C TYR A 97 22.40 -19.71 0.62
N LEU A 98 22.61 -20.81 1.36
CA LEU A 98 22.79 -22.13 0.78
C LEU A 98 21.50 -22.66 0.15
N LEU A 99 20.36 -22.57 0.86
CA LEU A 99 19.07 -22.99 0.33
C LEU A 99 18.69 -22.20 -0.92
N ASN A 100 18.93 -20.88 -0.94
CA ASN A 100 18.69 -20.05 -2.12
C ASN A 100 19.64 -20.36 -3.27
N ALA A 101 20.91 -20.68 -3.01
CA ALA A 101 21.85 -21.11 -4.03
C ALA A 101 21.43 -22.43 -4.69
N ILE A 102 20.97 -23.41 -3.89
CA ILE A 102 20.47 -24.68 -4.42
C ILE A 102 19.14 -24.49 -5.17
N LYS A 103 18.21 -23.68 -4.64
CA LYS A 103 16.99 -23.28 -5.38
C LYS A 103 17.35 -22.65 -6.72
N ALA A 104 18.26 -21.68 -6.72
CA ALA A 104 18.72 -21.03 -7.94
C ALA A 104 19.34 -22.03 -8.91
N LYS A 105 20.11 -23.02 -8.44
CA LYS A 105 20.69 -24.09 -9.26
C LYS A 105 19.61 -24.94 -9.95
N GLU A 106 18.67 -25.48 -9.19
CA GLU A 106 17.75 -26.55 -9.63
C GLU A 106 16.43 -26.02 -10.22
N LEU A 107 15.83 -24.99 -9.60
CA LEU A 107 14.46 -24.54 -9.90
C LEU A 107 14.40 -23.32 -10.83
N PHE A 108 15.50 -22.58 -10.94
CA PHE A 108 15.59 -21.38 -11.77
C PHE A 108 16.58 -21.61 -12.90
N LEU A 109 16.04 -21.98 -14.06
CA LEU A 109 16.79 -22.32 -15.26
C LEU A 109 16.90 -21.11 -16.19
N LYS A 110 18.10 -20.94 -16.73
CA LYS A 110 18.40 -19.96 -17.77
C LYS A 110 17.60 -20.28 -19.04
N ASP A 111 17.14 -19.23 -19.71
CA ASP A 111 16.29 -19.25 -20.91
C ASP A 111 14.87 -19.82 -20.70
N VAL A 112 14.51 -20.19 -19.45
CA VAL A 112 13.15 -20.58 -19.06
C VAL A 112 12.57 -19.59 -18.06
N ASN A 113 13.22 -19.43 -16.90
CA ASN A 113 12.75 -18.54 -15.82
C ASN A 113 13.39 -17.15 -15.90
N TYR A 114 14.58 -17.04 -16.51
CA TYR A 114 15.26 -15.77 -16.75
C TYR A 114 16.18 -15.82 -17.96
N ILE A 115 16.52 -14.64 -18.45
CA ILE A 115 17.58 -14.43 -19.44
C ILE A 115 18.61 -13.45 -18.90
N ILE A 116 19.82 -13.51 -19.44
CA ILE A 116 20.88 -12.55 -19.12
C ILE A 116 21.02 -11.59 -20.29
N ARG A 117 20.91 -10.29 -20.02
CA ARG A 117 21.22 -9.24 -21.02
C ARG A 117 22.24 -8.28 -20.43
N GLY A 118 23.40 -8.19 -21.08
CA GLY A 118 24.52 -7.40 -20.57
C GLY A 118 25.07 -8.01 -19.27
N LYS A 119 24.92 -7.31 -18.16
CA LYS A 119 25.35 -7.75 -16.81
C LYS A 119 24.19 -7.91 -15.82
N GLU A 120 22.96 -8.03 -16.32
CA GLU A 120 21.75 -8.12 -15.49
C GLU A 120 20.94 -9.38 -15.80
N VAL A 121 20.34 -9.94 -14.75
CA VAL A 121 19.36 -11.04 -14.82
C VAL A 121 17.97 -10.44 -15.00
N LEU A 122 17.27 -10.83 -16.06
CA LEU A 122 15.90 -10.39 -16.34
C LEU A 122 14.95 -11.58 -16.27
N ILE A 123 13.92 -11.48 -15.42
CA ILE A 123 12.94 -12.55 -15.23
C ILE A 123 12.08 -12.68 -16.49
N VAL A 124 11.81 -13.93 -16.88
CA VAL A 124 10.90 -14.26 -17.97
C VAL A 124 9.65 -14.90 -17.37
N ASP A 125 8.49 -14.46 -17.85
CA ASP A 125 7.22 -15.12 -17.54
C ASP A 125 7.15 -16.48 -18.25
N GLU A 126 7.08 -17.57 -17.48
CA GLU A 126 7.05 -18.96 -17.95
C GLU A 126 5.90 -19.22 -18.96
N PHE A 127 4.78 -18.49 -18.86
CA PHE A 127 3.63 -18.70 -19.74
C PHE A 127 3.70 -17.91 -21.03
N THR A 128 4.19 -16.67 -20.96
CA THR A 128 4.15 -15.74 -22.10
C THR A 128 5.50 -15.57 -22.80
N GLY A 129 6.59 -16.04 -22.20
CA GLY A 129 7.96 -15.83 -22.69
C GLY A 129 8.40 -14.35 -22.69
N ARG A 130 7.61 -13.46 -22.06
CA ARG A 130 7.89 -12.02 -22.02
C ARG A 130 8.89 -11.70 -20.91
N VAL A 131 9.78 -10.75 -21.21
CA VAL A 131 10.77 -10.25 -20.25
C VAL A 131 10.12 -9.24 -19.32
N MET A 132 10.17 -9.50 -18.01
CA MET A 132 9.63 -8.63 -16.97
C MET A 132 10.70 -7.67 -16.44
N GLN A 133 10.87 -6.52 -17.11
CA GLN A 133 11.83 -5.51 -16.71
C GLN A 133 11.50 -4.91 -15.33
N GLY A 134 12.54 -4.67 -14.51
CA GLY A 134 12.43 -4.06 -13.19
C GLY A 134 11.92 -5.00 -12.08
N ARG A 135 11.57 -6.25 -12.39
CA ARG A 135 11.17 -7.25 -11.37
C ARG A 135 12.39 -8.02 -10.86
N ARG A 136 12.37 -8.33 -9.57
CA ARG A 136 13.34 -9.19 -8.88
C ARG A 136 12.62 -10.23 -8.03
N TRP A 137 13.30 -11.33 -7.76
CA TRP A 137 12.85 -12.29 -6.74
C TRP A 137 13.25 -11.80 -5.35
N SER A 138 12.42 -12.10 -4.34
CA SER A 138 12.63 -11.72 -2.94
C SER A 138 13.64 -12.63 -2.23
N ASP A 139 13.93 -12.30 -0.97
CA ASP A 139 14.65 -13.15 0.00
C ASP A 139 16.04 -13.62 -0.47
N GLY A 140 16.79 -12.75 -1.15
CA GLY A 140 18.15 -13.08 -1.62
C GLY A 140 18.21 -14.02 -2.82
N LEU A 141 17.08 -14.50 -3.34
CA LEU A 141 17.05 -15.45 -4.45
C LEU A 141 17.56 -14.83 -5.76
N HIS A 142 17.29 -13.55 -6.01
CA HIS A 142 17.80 -12.87 -7.20
C HIS A 142 19.33 -12.77 -7.18
N GLN A 143 19.89 -12.45 -6.02
CA GLN A 143 21.33 -12.41 -5.77
C GLN A 143 21.96 -13.80 -5.91
N ALA A 144 21.27 -14.85 -5.46
CA ALA A 144 21.72 -16.23 -5.64
C ALA A 144 21.78 -16.64 -7.13
N VAL A 145 20.82 -16.19 -7.95
CA VAL A 145 20.85 -16.40 -9.41
C VAL A 145 21.97 -15.59 -10.08
N GLU A 146 22.18 -14.33 -9.67
CA GLU A 146 23.33 -13.53 -10.13
C GLU A 146 24.65 -14.21 -9.80
N ALA A 147 24.80 -14.74 -8.57
CA ALA A 147 25.99 -15.47 -8.12
C ALA A 147 26.21 -16.78 -8.89
N LYS A 148 25.13 -17.55 -9.14
CA LYS A 148 25.15 -18.78 -9.95
C LYS A 148 25.72 -18.53 -11.34
N GLU A 149 25.34 -17.41 -11.98
CA GLU A 149 25.78 -17.05 -13.33
C GLU A 149 27.11 -16.28 -13.35
N GLY A 150 27.74 -16.05 -12.18
CA GLY A 150 29.00 -15.30 -12.06
C GLY A 150 28.88 -13.81 -12.41
N LEU A 151 27.69 -13.23 -12.24
CA LEU A 151 27.43 -11.81 -12.48
C LEU A 151 27.73 -10.97 -11.23
N PRO A 152 27.99 -9.65 -11.38
CA PRO A 152 28.12 -8.76 -10.25
C PRO A 152 26.82 -8.72 -9.43
N ILE A 153 26.89 -9.21 -8.20
CA ILE A 153 25.74 -9.27 -7.31
C ILE A 153 25.33 -7.86 -6.91
N GLN A 154 24.05 -7.57 -7.07
CA GLN A 154 23.50 -6.29 -6.67
C GLN A 154 23.12 -6.32 -5.19
N ASN A 155 23.23 -5.16 -4.53
CA ASN A 155 22.92 -5.06 -3.10
C ASN A 155 21.51 -5.60 -2.82
N GLU A 156 21.43 -6.42 -1.78
CA GLU A 156 20.16 -6.93 -1.28
C GLU A 156 19.34 -5.79 -0.69
N THR A 157 18.03 -5.83 -0.96
CA THR A 157 17.08 -4.95 -0.30
C THR A 157 16.63 -5.63 0.98
N ILE A 158 17.07 -5.10 2.12
CA ILE A 158 16.64 -5.58 3.44
C ILE A 158 15.48 -4.73 3.94
N THR A 159 14.58 -5.34 4.71
CA THR A 159 13.51 -4.61 5.40
C THR A 159 14.08 -3.87 6.60
N LEU A 160 14.10 -2.53 6.55
CA LEU A 160 14.57 -1.68 7.65
C LEU A 160 13.47 -1.44 8.70
N ALA A 161 12.23 -1.30 8.23
CA ALA A 161 11.06 -1.18 9.07
C ALA A 161 9.87 -1.79 8.35
N SER A 162 9.01 -2.47 9.12
CA SER A 162 7.75 -3.00 8.62
C SER A 162 6.69 -2.83 9.70
N ILE A 163 5.44 -2.58 9.30
CA ILE A 163 4.26 -2.58 10.18
C ILE A 163 3.03 -2.98 9.37
N SER A 164 2.15 -3.83 9.92
CA SER A 164 0.87 -4.11 9.30
C SER A 164 -0.09 -2.92 9.41
N TYR A 165 -1.05 -2.80 8.49
CA TYR A 165 -2.12 -1.80 8.61
C TYR A 165 -2.89 -1.96 9.92
N GLN A 166 -3.14 -3.21 10.31
CA GLN A 166 -3.79 -3.61 11.55
C GLN A 166 -3.11 -2.96 12.76
N ASN A 167 -1.83 -3.26 12.97
CA ASN A 167 -1.09 -2.77 14.12
C ASN A 167 -0.81 -1.27 14.07
N PHE A 168 -0.63 -0.70 12.88
CA PHE A 168 -0.52 0.75 12.74
C PHE A 168 -1.77 1.48 13.28
N PHE A 169 -2.96 1.08 12.86
CA PHE A 169 -4.19 1.76 13.30
C PHE A 169 -4.57 1.45 14.76
N LEU A 170 -4.16 0.29 15.28
CA LEU A 170 -4.35 -0.06 16.70
C LEU A 170 -3.51 0.79 17.65
N GLN A 171 -2.48 1.50 17.17
CA GLN A 171 -1.70 2.45 17.97
C GLN A 171 -2.49 3.71 18.34
N PHE A 172 -3.60 4.00 17.66
CA PHE A 172 -4.44 5.15 17.99
C PHE A 172 -5.31 4.87 19.22
N PRO A 173 -5.26 5.69 20.28
CA PRO A 173 -6.08 5.51 21.47
C PRO A 173 -7.59 5.51 21.18
N LYS A 174 -7.99 6.26 20.16
CA LYS A 174 -9.36 6.26 19.63
C LYS A 174 -9.31 5.98 18.13
N LEU A 175 -10.11 5.02 17.71
CA LEU A 175 -10.25 4.62 16.32
C LEU A 175 -11.72 4.57 15.97
N CYS A 176 -12.10 5.19 14.86
CA CYS A 176 -13.42 5.03 14.26
C CYS A 176 -13.31 5.11 12.74
N GLY A 177 -14.37 4.75 12.03
CA GLY A 177 -14.40 4.88 10.59
C GLY A 177 -15.81 4.94 10.03
N MET A 178 -15.89 5.29 8.75
CA MET A 178 -17.14 5.38 8.00
C MET A 178 -17.00 4.71 6.65
N THR A 179 -18.08 4.10 6.18
CA THR A 179 -18.20 3.49 4.86
C THR A 179 -19.65 3.12 4.60
N GLY A 180 -20.04 2.97 3.33
CA GLY A 180 -21.35 2.46 2.94
C GLY A 180 -21.52 0.95 3.15
N THR A 181 -20.44 0.20 3.38
CA THR A 181 -20.48 -1.27 3.23
C THR A 181 -19.79 -2.10 4.33
N ALA A 182 -19.59 -1.55 5.53
CA ALA A 182 -18.93 -2.26 6.64
C ALA A 182 -19.71 -3.44 7.22
N ALA A 183 -21.03 -3.50 7.00
CA ALA A 183 -21.88 -4.49 7.66
C ALA A 183 -21.56 -5.95 7.29
N THR A 184 -20.94 -6.21 6.15
CA THR A 184 -20.55 -7.57 5.75
C THR A 184 -19.38 -8.10 6.57
N GLU A 185 -18.44 -7.22 6.94
CA GLU A 185 -17.20 -7.56 7.65
C GLU A 185 -17.27 -7.23 9.15
N SER A 186 -18.46 -7.14 9.72
CA SER A 186 -18.64 -6.71 11.12
C SER A 186 -17.86 -7.58 12.10
N THR A 187 -17.77 -8.88 11.83
CA THR A 187 -17.01 -9.84 12.64
C THR A 187 -15.50 -9.60 12.57
N GLU A 188 -14.97 -9.25 11.41
CA GLU A 188 -13.54 -8.92 11.23
C GLU A 188 -13.21 -7.60 11.95
N PHE A 189 -14.05 -6.58 11.80
CA PHE A 189 -13.90 -5.31 12.51
C PHE A 189 -13.92 -5.46 14.04
N GLU A 190 -14.81 -6.30 14.57
CA GLU A 190 -14.91 -6.51 16.01
C GLU A 190 -13.74 -7.36 16.55
N SER A 191 -13.34 -8.41 15.82
CA SER A 191 -12.29 -9.34 16.27
C SER A 191 -10.88 -8.76 16.18
N ILE A 192 -10.54 -8.07 15.08
CA ILE A 192 -9.19 -7.52 14.86
C ILE A 192 -9.08 -6.11 15.44
N TYR A 193 -10.02 -5.23 15.11
CA TYR A 193 -9.91 -3.79 15.41
C TYR A 193 -10.70 -3.35 16.65
N LYS A 194 -11.48 -4.25 17.27
CA LYS A 194 -12.38 -3.92 18.38
C LYS A 194 -13.40 -2.83 18.01
N LEU A 195 -13.74 -2.73 16.71
CA LEU A 195 -14.65 -1.74 16.16
C LEU A 195 -16.05 -2.36 15.99
N LYS A 196 -17.05 -1.74 16.60
CA LYS A 196 -18.46 -2.12 16.42
C LYS A 196 -19.04 -1.43 15.20
N VAL A 197 -19.66 -2.21 14.31
CA VAL A 197 -20.34 -1.68 13.13
C VAL A 197 -21.79 -1.35 13.48
N THR A 198 -22.20 -0.10 13.27
CA THR A 198 -23.59 0.35 13.44
C THR A 198 -24.14 0.83 12.10
N ILE A 199 -25.29 0.30 11.69
CA ILE A 199 -25.95 0.69 10.44
C ILE A 199 -26.76 1.97 10.69
N VAL A 200 -26.32 3.08 10.12
CA VAL A 200 -27.05 4.36 10.17
C VAL A 200 -28.18 4.33 9.14
N PRO A 201 -29.44 4.65 9.51
CA PRO A 201 -30.55 4.75 8.56
C PRO A 201 -30.28 5.78 7.47
N THR A 202 -30.72 5.48 6.24
CA THR A 202 -30.61 6.41 5.11
C THR A 202 -31.53 7.61 5.30
N ASN A 203 -31.09 8.81 4.89
CA ASN A 203 -31.87 10.05 4.95
C ASN A 203 -33.21 9.95 4.18
N LYS A 204 -33.22 9.22 3.05
CA LYS A 204 -34.40 8.94 2.24
C LYS A 204 -34.50 7.44 1.94
N PRO A 205 -35.71 6.89 1.71
CA PRO A 205 -35.87 5.49 1.36
C PRO A 205 -35.10 5.11 0.08
N MET A 206 -34.41 3.97 0.12
CA MET A 206 -33.70 3.43 -1.04
C MET A 206 -34.69 2.75 -1.99
N ILE A 207 -34.79 3.24 -3.22
CA ILE A 207 -35.72 2.75 -4.26
C ILE A 207 -35.01 2.19 -5.50
N ARG A 208 -33.69 1.99 -5.43
CA ARG A 208 -32.89 1.42 -6.52
C ARG A 208 -33.37 0.01 -6.83
N LYS A 209 -33.44 -0.33 -8.11
CA LYS A 209 -33.78 -1.68 -8.59
C LYS A 209 -32.50 -2.46 -8.88
N ASP A 210 -32.18 -3.41 -8.02
CA ASP A 210 -31.07 -4.35 -8.26
C ASP A 210 -31.60 -5.54 -9.08
N GLU A 211 -31.27 -5.56 -10.36
CA GLU A 211 -31.68 -6.60 -11.32
C GLU A 211 -30.87 -7.88 -11.12
N SER A 212 -31.40 -9.01 -11.56
CA SER A 212 -30.70 -10.29 -11.48
C SER A 212 -29.52 -10.33 -12.46
N ASP A 213 -28.46 -11.03 -12.05
CA ASP A 213 -27.27 -11.21 -12.88
C ASP A 213 -27.60 -11.98 -14.16
N VAL A 214 -26.97 -11.54 -15.26
CA VAL A 214 -27.07 -12.17 -16.58
C VAL A 214 -25.78 -12.93 -16.84
N VAL A 215 -25.85 -14.26 -16.90
CA VAL A 215 -24.66 -15.09 -17.04
C VAL A 215 -24.56 -15.68 -18.44
N PHE A 216 -23.38 -15.57 -19.03
CA PHE A 216 -23.04 -16.11 -20.35
C PHE A 216 -22.04 -17.26 -20.18
N ARG A 217 -22.01 -18.16 -21.16
CA ARG A 217 -20.99 -19.21 -21.20
C ARG A 217 -19.63 -18.63 -21.59
N ALA A 218 -19.59 -17.82 -22.65
CA ALA A 218 -18.39 -17.27 -23.23
C ALA A 218 -18.28 -15.75 -23.03
N THR A 219 -17.05 -15.27 -22.86
CA THR A 219 -16.75 -13.85 -22.63
C THR A 219 -17.19 -12.96 -23.80
N ASN A 220 -17.12 -13.46 -25.04
CA ASN A 220 -17.58 -12.73 -26.24
C ASN A 220 -19.10 -12.50 -26.26
N GLY A 221 -19.90 -13.44 -25.72
CA GLY A 221 -21.35 -13.27 -25.57
C GLY A 221 -21.68 -12.18 -24.55
N LYS A 222 -20.96 -12.19 -23.42
CA LYS A 222 -21.06 -11.17 -22.36
C LYS A 222 -20.83 -9.76 -22.91
N TRP A 223 -19.71 -9.52 -23.60
CA TRP A 223 -19.35 -8.18 -24.09
C TRP A 223 -20.36 -7.63 -25.10
N ARG A 224 -20.84 -8.48 -26.03
CA ARG A 224 -21.91 -8.09 -26.96
C ARG A 224 -23.18 -7.65 -26.22
N ALA A 225 -23.59 -8.41 -25.20
CA ALA A 225 -24.77 -8.07 -24.41
C ALA A 225 -24.59 -6.75 -23.62
N VAL A 226 -23.40 -6.52 -23.05
CA VAL A 226 -23.05 -5.26 -22.37
C VAL A 226 -23.16 -4.07 -23.32
N VAL A 227 -22.58 -4.15 -24.52
CA VAL A 227 -22.67 -3.08 -25.53
C VAL A 227 -24.11 -2.81 -25.95
N VAL A 228 -24.92 -3.86 -26.14
CA VAL A 228 -26.35 -3.73 -26.46
C VAL A 228 -27.11 -3.03 -25.33
N GLU A 229 -26.84 -3.37 -24.07
CA GLU A 229 -27.48 -2.74 -22.92
C GLU A 229 -27.11 -1.26 -22.81
N ILE A 230 -25.82 -0.92 -22.95
CA ILE A 230 -25.33 0.46 -22.95
C ILE A 230 -25.98 1.24 -24.09
N SER A 231 -26.03 0.68 -25.30
CA SER A 231 -26.67 1.30 -26.46
C SER A 231 -28.15 1.58 -26.22
N ARG A 232 -28.88 0.64 -25.60
CA ARG A 232 -30.30 0.80 -25.26
C ARG A 232 -30.50 1.96 -24.28
N MET A 233 -29.72 2.00 -23.21
CA MET A 233 -29.81 3.06 -22.20
C MET A 233 -29.42 4.44 -22.77
N ASN A 234 -28.32 4.51 -23.51
CA ASN A 234 -27.84 5.74 -24.14
C ASN A 234 -28.87 6.34 -25.12
N LYS A 235 -29.53 5.50 -25.93
CA LYS A 235 -30.62 5.94 -26.84
C LYS A 235 -31.81 6.55 -26.11
N THR A 236 -32.08 6.10 -24.88
CA THR A 236 -33.13 6.69 -24.03
C THR A 236 -32.68 7.94 -23.28
N GLY A 237 -31.42 8.36 -23.43
CA GLY A 237 -30.81 9.48 -22.69
C GLY A 237 -30.45 9.14 -21.25
N ARG A 238 -30.53 7.88 -20.85
CA ARG A 238 -30.24 7.45 -19.47
C ARG A 238 -28.73 7.33 -19.25
N PRO A 239 -28.17 7.92 -18.17
CA PRO A 239 -26.75 7.80 -17.87
C PRO A 239 -26.39 6.37 -17.45
N VAL A 240 -25.20 5.93 -17.88
CA VAL A 240 -24.67 4.58 -17.62
C VAL A 240 -23.27 4.66 -17.01
N LEU A 241 -23.09 3.96 -15.89
CA LEU A 241 -21.77 3.69 -15.32
C LEU A 241 -21.44 2.21 -15.51
N VAL A 242 -20.31 1.90 -16.13
CA VAL A 242 -19.84 0.53 -16.36
C VAL A 242 -18.63 0.26 -15.47
N GLY A 243 -18.69 -0.77 -14.64
CA GLY A 243 -17.56 -1.22 -13.83
C GLY A 243 -16.88 -2.43 -14.46
N THR A 244 -15.57 -2.33 -14.68
CA THR A 244 -14.69 -3.41 -15.15
C THR A 244 -13.64 -3.75 -14.08
N THR A 245 -12.96 -4.89 -14.19
CA THR A 245 -11.95 -5.29 -13.19
C THR A 245 -10.52 -4.94 -13.63
N SER A 246 -10.32 -4.61 -14.91
CA SER A 246 -9.00 -4.31 -15.46
C SER A 246 -9.02 -3.20 -16.51
N VAL A 247 -7.85 -2.57 -16.68
CA VAL A 247 -7.63 -1.54 -17.70
C VAL A 247 -7.80 -2.10 -19.11
N GLU A 248 -7.29 -3.30 -19.37
CA GLU A 248 -7.40 -3.97 -20.68
C GLU A 248 -8.88 -4.18 -21.09
N GLN A 249 -9.73 -4.60 -20.15
CA GLN A 249 -11.16 -4.74 -20.40
C GLN A 249 -11.85 -3.41 -20.67
N SER A 250 -11.43 -2.34 -19.99
CA SER A 250 -11.97 -1.00 -20.20
C SER A 250 -11.61 -0.45 -21.57
N ASP A 251 -10.36 -0.63 -21.97
CA ASP A 251 -9.87 -0.21 -23.29
C ASP A 251 -10.56 -1.03 -24.40
N SER A 252 -10.70 -2.36 -24.22
CA SER A 252 -11.44 -3.22 -25.15
C SER A 252 -12.93 -2.85 -25.27
N LEU A 253 -13.58 -2.51 -24.15
CA LEU A 253 -14.98 -2.04 -24.18
C LEU A 253 -15.07 -0.66 -24.84
N SER A 254 -14.11 0.23 -24.58
CA SER A 254 -14.02 1.56 -25.19
C SER A 254 -13.95 1.47 -26.72
N GLU A 255 -13.11 0.59 -27.26
CA GLU A 255 -13.03 0.33 -28.70
C GLU A 255 -14.38 -0.15 -29.28
N GLN A 256 -15.06 -1.07 -28.59
CA GLN A 256 -16.37 -1.57 -29.02
C GLN A 256 -17.45 -0.48 -28.99
N LEU A 257 -17.47 0.38 -27.97
CA LEU A 257 -18.40 1.51 -27.90
C LEU A 257 -18.10 2.57 -28.96
N GLN A 258 -16.82 2.78 -29.28
CA GLN A 258 -16.41 3.69 -30.36
C GLN A 258 -16.88 3.18 -31.72
N GLN A 259 -16.74 1.87 -31.98
CA GLN A 259 -17.29 1.22 -33.18
C GLN A 259 -18.81 1.32 -33.25
N ALA A 260 -19.50 1.26 -32.11
CA ALA A 260 -20.94 1.46 -32.01
C ALA A 260 -21.39 2.93 -32.10
N GLY A 261 -20.44 3.89 -32.18
CA GLY A 261 -20.72 5.32 -32.26
C GLY A 261 -21.26 5.93 -30.97
N ILE A 262 -21.00 5.32 -29.81
CA ILE A 262 -21.48 5.78 -28.50
C ILE A 262 -20.39 6.63 -27.84
N PRO A 263 -20.63 7.94 -27.61
CA PRO A 263 -19.70 8.79 -26.84
C PRO A 263 -19.58 8.26 -25.41
N HIS A 264 -18.35 8.08 -24.94
CA HIS A 264 -18.08 7.58 -23.59
C HIS A 264 -16.77 8.14 -23.06
N GLU A 265 -16.62 8.10 -21.74
CA GLU A 265 -15.40 8.49 -21.02
C GLU A 265 -14.84 7.28 -20.27
N VAL A 266 -13.52 7.16 -20.19
CA VAL A 266 -12.83 6.03 -19.53
C VAL A 266 -12.03 6.54 -18.34
N LEU A 267 -12.32 5.97 -17.17
CA LEU A 267 -11.64 6.21 -15.90
C LEU A 267 -10.67 5.05 -15.64
N ASN A 268 -9.43 5.27 -16.06
CA ASN A 268 -8.31 4.38 -15.79
C ASN A 268 -7.52 4.98 -14.62
N ALA A 269 -7.37 4.23 -13.51
CA ALA A 269 -6.70 4.59 -12.25
C ALA A 269 -5.19 4.93 -12.37
N LYS A 270 -4.79 5.63 -13.43
CA LYS A 270 -3.42 6.06 -13.71
C LYS A 270 -3.16 7.39 -12.98
N PRO A 271 -2.00 7.58 -12.33
CA PRO A 271 -1.66 8.79 -11.58
C PRO A 271 -1.87 10.10 -12.37
N GLU A 272 -1.61 10.07 -13.67
CA GLU A 272 -1.74 11.20 -14.59
C GLU A 272 -3.19 11.68 -14.77
N ASN A 273 -4.18 10.82 -14.48
CA ASN A 273 -5.59 11.07 -14.70
C ASN A 273 -6.37 11.33 -13.41
N VAL A 274 -5.77 11.15 -12.22
CA VAL A 274 -6.49 11.23 -10.93
C VAL A 274 -7.21 12.56 -10.75
N GLU A 275 -6.60 13.68 -11.15
CA GLU A 275 -7.27 14.99 -11.12
C GLU A 275 -8.47 15.07 -12.05
N ARG A 276 -8.39 14.46 -13.24
CA ARG A 276 -9.46 14.44 -14.24
C ARG A 276 -10.54 13.40 -13.95
N GLU A 277 -10.23 12.35 -13.18
CA GLU A 277 -11.20 11.33 -12.82
C GLU A 277 -12.37 11.93 -12.04
N ALA A 278 -12.08 12.75 -11.03
CA ALA A 278 -13.10 13.46 -10.28
C ALA A 278 -13.98 14.35 -11.20
N GLU A 279 -13.37 14.99 -12.21
CA GLU A 279 -14.08 15.83 -13.18
C GLU A 279 -15.08 15.03 -14.02
N ILE A 280 -14.66 13.89 -14.54
CA ILE A 280 -15.49 13.00 -15.36
C ILE A 280 -16.61 12.38 -14.50
N VAL A 281 -16.29 11.92 -13.29
CA VAL A 281 -17.26 11.26 -12.39
C VAL A 281 -18.36 12.23 -11.96
N ALA A 282 -17.99 13.47 -11.63
CA ALA A 282 -18.92 14.52 -11.26
C ALA A 282 -19.96 14.82 -12.36
N GLN A 283 -19.65 14.52 -13.63
CA GLN A 283 -20.55 14.71 -14.77
C GLN A 283 -21.18 13.42 -15.29
N SER A 284 -20.87 12.27 -14.71
CA SER A 284 -21.36 10.96 -15.17
C SER A 284 -22.88 10.77 -14.97
N GLY A 285 -23.53 11.65 -14.21
CA GLY A 285 -24.98 11.64 -14.00
C GLY A 285 -25.78 12.48 -15.01
N ARG A 286 -25.12 13.09 -16.00
CA ARG A 286 -25.78 13.91 -17.03
C ARG A 286 -26.51 13.08 -18.08
N LEU A 287 -27.42 13.71 -18.82
CA LEU A 287 -28.22 13.05 -19.84
C LEU A 287 -27.33 12.38 -20.91
N GLY A 288 -27.54 11.08 -21.14
CA GLY A 288 -26.82 10.29 -22.14
C GLY A 288 -25.35 10.01 -21.84
N ALA A 289 -24.83 10.38 -20.65
CA ALA A 289 -23.45 10.14 -20.29
C ALA A 289 -23.17 8.63 -20.14
N VAL A 290 -22.07 8.17 -20.72
CA VAL A 290 -21.58 6.79 -20.56
C VAL A 290 -20.16 6.85 -20.01
N THR A 291 -19.94 6.25 -18.85
CA THR A 291 -18.65 6.27 -18.16
C THR A 291 -18.21 4.84 -17.86
N ILE A 292 -17.00 4.50 -18.28
CA ILE A 292 -16.34 3.22 -17.96
C ILE A 292 -15.38 3.48 -16.80
N ALA A 293 -15.49 2.69 -15.72
CA ALA A 293 -14.64 2.77 -14.55
C ALA A 293 -13.89 1.45 -14.32
N THR A 294 -12.56 1.54 -14.28
CA THR A 294 -11.70 0.42 -13.87
C THR A 294 -11.75 0.25 -12.35
N ASN A 295 -12.13 -0.94 -11.88
CA ASN A 295 -12.31 -1.26 -10.47
C ASN A 295 -13.16 -0.22 -9.73
N MET A 296 -12.50 0.59 -8.89
CA MET A 296 -13.11 1.65 -8.09
C MET A 296 -12.66 3.05 -8.51
N ALA A 297 -12.18 3.23 -9.75
CA ALA A 297 -11.83 4.56 -10.27
C ALA A 297 -13.00 5.55 -10.08
N GLY A 298 -12.68 6.78 -9.70
CA GLY A 298 -13.71 7.75 -9.29
C GLY A 298 -14.31 7.54 -7.90
N ARG A 299 -13.61 6.87 -6.99
CA ARG A 299 -13.96 6.82 -5.56
C ARG A 299 -13.90 8.20 -4.90
N GLY A 300 -14.75 8.40 -3.89
CA GLY A 300 -14.88 9.67 -3.17
C GLY A 300 -15.64 10.77 -3.92
N THR A 301 -15.96 10.59 -5.21
CA THR A 301 -16.76 11.57 -5.98
C THR A 301 -18.19 11.08 -6.18
N ASP A 302 -19.13 11.95 -5.82
CA ASP A 302 -20.57 11.71 -5.91
C ASP A 302 -21.08 11.87 -7.34
N ILE A 303 -21.77 10.86 -7.86
CA ILE A 303 -22.49 10.95 -9.14
C ILE A 303 -23.88 11.52 -8.86
N ILE A 304 -24.06 12.80 -9.18
CA ILE A 304 -25.32 13.52 -9.02
C ILE A 304 -26.08 13.49 -10.35
N LEU A 305 -27.36 13.11 -10.32
CA LEU A 305 -28.22 13.12 -11.52
C LEU A 305 -28.37 14.56 -12.03
N GLY A 306 -28.11 14.78 -13.33
CA GLY A 306 -28.06 16.09 -13.97
C GLY A 306 -26.70 16.81 -13.89
N GLY A 307 -25.68 16.20 -13.26
CA GLY A 307 -24.33 16.76 -13.12
C GLY A 307 -24.14 17.61 -11.86
N ASN A 308 -22.88 17.82 -11.47
CA ASN A 308 -22.53 18.59 -10.27
C ASN A 308 -22.19 20.06 -10.59
N ALA A 309 -23.12 20.97 -10.32
CA ALA A 309 -22.97 22.41 -10.56
C ALA A 309 -21.87 23.07 -9.70
N GLU A 310 -21.71 22.65 -8.44
CA GLU A 310 -20.67 23.16 -7.54
C GLU A 310 -19.27 22.80 -8.07
N PHE A 311 -19.12 21.57 -8.53
CA PHE A 311 -17.87 21.11 -9.12
C PHE A 311 -17.54 21.87 -10.41
N MET A 312 -18.52 22.09 -11.30
CA MET A 312 -18.32 22.88 -12.52
C MET A 312 -17.95 24.33 -12.24
N ALA A 313 -18.57 24.96 -11.24
CA ALA A 313 -18.26 26.32 -10.84
C ALA A 313 -16.83 26.44 -10.29
N ARG A 314 -16.41 25.50 -9.44
CA ARG A 314 -15.03 25.43 -8.91
C ARG A 314 -14.04 25.29 -10.05
N LEU A 315 -14.31 24.39 -10.99
CA LEU A 315 -13.42 24.13 -12.13
C LEU A 315 -13.32 25.34 -13.06
N LYS A 316 -14.41 26.09 -13.24
CA LYS A 316 -14.39 27.33 -14.02
C LYS A 316 -13.55 28.43 -13.36
N LEU A 317 -13.68 28.60 -12.05
CA LEU A 317 -12.81 29.50 -11.29
C LEU A 317 -11.35 29.06 -11.29
N ARG A 318 -11.10 27.75 -11.19
CA ARG A 318 -9.75 27.15 -11.31
C ARG A 318 -9.09 27.52 -12.63
N GLU A 319 -9.81 27.38 -13.75
CA GLU A 319 -9.35 27.74 -15.09
C GLU A 319 -8.94 29.22 -15.19
N MET A 320 -9.67 30.12 -14.52
CA MET A 320 -9.41 31.57 -14.55
C MET A 320 -8.30 32.00 -13.57
N LEU A 321 -8.22 31.37 -12.40
CA LEU A 321 -7.35 31.75 -11.29
C LEU A 321 -5.94 31.18 -11.43
N MET A 322 -5.81 29.85 -11.65
CA MET A 322 -4.53 29.13 -11.56
C MET A 322 -3.44 29.70 -12.47
N PRO A 323 -3.71 30.02 -13.76
CA PRO A 323 -2.67 30.56 -14.65
C PRO A 323 -2.10 31.91 -14.21
N ARG A 324 -2.80 32.65 -13.34
CA ARG A 324 -2.43 34.00 -12.90
C ARG A 324 -1.70 34.00 -11.55
N VAL A 325 -2.01 33.07 -10.66
CA VAL A 325 -1.46 33.03 -9.28
C VAL A 325 -0.35 31.99 -9.07
N VAL A 326 -0.35 30.90 -9.84
CA VAL A 326 0.60 29.79 -9.65
C VAL A 326 1.94 30.09 -10.33
N LYS A 327 3.04 29.86 -9.60
CA LYS A 327 4.40 29.84 -10.16
C LYS A 327 4.52 28.74 -11.22
N PRO A 328 5.03 29.02 -12.43
CA PRO A 328 5.36 27.95 -13.38
C PRO A 328 6.34 27.00 -12.71
N ALA A 329 6.03 25.71 -12.66
CA ALA A 329 6.93 24.73 -12.06
C ALA A 329 8.30 24.82 -12.74
N GLY A 330 9.33 25.19 -11.96
CA GLY A 330 10.71 25.02 -12.40
C GLY A 330 10.93 23.52 -12.56
N GLY A 331 11.12 23.06 -13.79
CA GLY A 331 11.17 21.63 -14.09
C GLY A 331 12.22 20.92 -13.25
N VAL A 332 11.79 19.97 -12.42
CA VAL A 332 12.68 18.91 -11.95
C VAL A 332 13.01 18.07 -13.18
N PHE A 333 14.26 18.12 -13.62
CA PHE A 333 14.72 17.34 -14.78
C PHE A 333 14.70 15.85 -14.44
N VAL A 334 13.67 15.12 -14.87
CA VAL A 334 13.59 13.66 -14.70
C VAL A 334 14.40 12.93 -15.79
N SER A 335 14.72 13.56 -16.93
CA SER A 335 15.81 13.16 -17.82
C SER A 335 16.16 14.25 -18.82
N VAL A 336 17.40 14.26 -19.34
CA VAL A 336 17.93 15.23 -20.31
C VAL A 336 17.17 15.24 -21.66
N LYS A 337 16.31 14.23 -21.94
CA LYS A 337 15.77 14.01 -23.30
C LYS A 337 14.35 14.54 -23.55
N LYS A 338 13.59 14.97 -22.54
CA LYS A 338 12.27 15.60 -22.75
C LYS A 338 12.02 16.71 -21.72
N PRO A 339 11.65 17.93 -22.14
CA PRO A 339 11.15 18.91 -21.20
C PRO A 339 9.88 18.37 -20.52
N PRO A 340 9.66 18.66 -19.22
CA PRO A 340 8.42 18.28 -18.56
C PRO A 340 7.23 18.91 -19.30
N PRO A 341 6.10 18.19 -19.45
CA PRO A 341 4.91 18.74 -20.09
C PRO A 341 4.46 19.99 -19.33
N MET A 342 4.25 21.11 -20.03
CA MET A 342 3.62 22.30 -19.43
C MET A 342 2.17 21.93 -19.05
N LYS A 343 1.86 21.92 -17.76
CA LYS A 343 0.51 21.65 -17.27
C LYS A 343 -0.42 22.77 -17.72
N THR A 344 -1.51 22.43 -18.40
CA THR A 344 -2.53 23.39 -18.84
C THR A 344 -3.77 23.25 -17.96
N TRP A 345 -4.17 24.34 -17.28
CA TRP A 345 -5.42 24.41 -16.50
C TRP A 345 -6.67 24.65 -17.37
N LYS A 346 -6.54 24.52 -18.69
CA LYS A 346 -7.66 24.68 -19.62
C LYS A 346 -8.55 23.44 -19.56
N VAL A 347 -9.84 23.66 -19.41
CA VAL A 347 -10.84 22.60 -19.23
C VAL A 347 -11.55 22.35 -20.56
N ASN A 348 -12.03 21.13 -20.78
CA ASN A 348 -12.83 20.82 -21.96
C ASN A 348 -14.15 21.59 -21.91
N GLU A 349 -14.43 22.43 -22.92
CA GLU A 349 -15.64 23.27 -22.98
C GLU A 349 -16.93 22.43 -22.95
N LYS A 350 -16.89 21.17 -23.40
CA LYS A 350 -18.03 20.24 -23.37
C LYS A 350 -18.50 19.91 -21.95
N LEU A 351 -17.65 20.12 -20.94
CA LEU A 351 -17.99 19.84 -19.55
C LEU A 351 -19.03 20.84 -19.02
N PHE A 352 -19.02 22.08 -19.51
CA PHE A 352 -19.90 23.13 -19.03
C PHE A 352 -21.26 23.07 -19.74
N PRO A 353 -22.38 23.23 -19.00
CA PRO A 353 -23.73 23.14 -19.58
C PRO A 353 -24.07 24.36 -20.44
N CYS A 354 -23.48 25.53 -20.13
CA CYS A 354 -23.68 26.77 -20.85
C CYS A 354 -22.42 27.65 -20.80
N LYS A 355 -22.34 28.63 -21.72
CA LYS A 355 -21.43 29.76 -21.56
C LYS A 355 -21.95 30.65 -20.44
N LEU A 356 -21.06 31.09 -19.56
CA LEU A 356 -21.40 32.00 -18.46
C LEU A 356 -21.97 33.32 -19.00
N SER A 357 -22.95 33.86 -18.29
CA SER A 357 -23.43 35.22 -18.50
C SER A 357 -22.31 36.25 -18.38
N ASP A 358 -22.40 37.35 -19.14
CA ASP A 358 -21.41 38.44 -19.09
C ASP A 358 -21.27 39.03 -17.68
N LYS A 359 -22.37 39.02 -16.90
CA LYS A 359 -22.39 39.45 -15.50
C LYS A 359 -21.51 38.55 -14.64
N ASN A 360 -21.71 37.24 -14.69
CA ASN A 360 -20.97 36.29 -13.85
C ASN A 360 -19.51 36.16 -14.29
N THR A 361 -19.24 36.31 -15.58
CA THR A 361 -17.87 36.37 -16.12
C THR A 361 -17.11 37.56 -15.55
N LYS A 362 -17.71 38.77 -15.56
CA LYS A 362 -17.10 39.96 -14.95
C LYS A 362 -16.88 39.82 -13.45
N LEU A 363 -17.85 39.29 -12.71
CA LEU A 363 -17.71 39.06 -11.27
C LEU A 363 -16.54 38.11 -10.95
N ALA A 364 -16.39 37.04 -11.73
CA ALA A 364 -15.27 36.12 -11.59
C ALA A 364 -13.92 36.77 -11.95
N GLU A 365 -13.88 37.57 -13.01
CA GLU A 365 -12.66 38.31 -13.40
C GLU A 365 -12.24 39.32 -12.33
N GLU A 366 -13.17 40.08 -11.76
CA GLU A 366 -12.92 41.04 -10.68
C GLU A 366 -12.48 40.38 -9.38
N ALA A 367 -12.96 39.17 -9.10
CA ALA A 367 -12.54 38.38 -7.95
C ALA A 367 -11.11 37.86 -8.15
N VAL A 368 -10.83 37.30 -9.33
CA VAL A 368 -9.49 36.80 -9.70
C VAL A 368 -8.47 37.94 -9.75
N GLU A 369 -8.83 39.12 -10.24
CA GLU A 369 -7.94 40.28 -10.25
C GLU A 369 -7.59 40.74 -8.84
N LEU A 370 -8.56 40.77 -7.92
CA LEU A 370 -8.32 41.04 -6.51
C LEU A 370 -7.37 39.99 -5.91
N SER A 371 -7.57 38.70 -6.20
CA SER A 371 -6.68 37.63 -5.75
C SER A 371 -5.25 37.79 -6.25
N VAL A 372 -5.06 38.17 -7.52
CA VAL A 372 -3.74 38.40 -8.10
C VAL A 372 -3.04 39.60 -7.47
N ASN A 373 -3.79 40.66 -7.15
CA ASN A 373 -3.25 41.85 -6.51
C ASN A 373 -2.82 41.58 -5.06
N THR A 374 -3.59 40.78 -4.31
CA THR A 374 -3.30 40.50 -2.90
C THR A 374 -2.28 39.38 -2.72
N TRP A 375 -2.44 38.25 -3.42
CA TRP A 375 -1.54 37.09 -3.27
C TRP A 375 -0.27 37.23 -4.11
N GLY A 376 -0.27 38.12 -5.11
CA GLY A 376 0.84 38.33 -6.04
C GLY A 376 0.70 37.50 -7.32
N LYS A 377 1.20 38.06 -8.42
CA LYS A 377 1.19 37.40 -9.73
C LYS A 377 2.23 36.28 -9.77
N LYS A 378 1.80 35.04 -10.02
CA LYS A 378 2.68 33.85 -10.08
C LYS A 378 3.58 33.73 -8.85
N SER A 379 3.00 33.85 -7.65
CA SER A 379 3.72 33.85 -6.38
C SER A 379 3.52 32.56 -5.58
N LEU A 380 2.38 31.89 -5.72
CA LEU A 380 1.99 30.73 -4.92
C LEU A 380 2.48 29.42 -5.54
N SER A 381 2.69 28.42 -4.68
CA SER A 381 2.76 27.02 -5.11
C SER A 381 1.39 26.52 -5.57
N GLU A 382 1.37 25.43 -6.33
CA GLU A 382 0.11 24.81 -6.78
C GLU A 382 -0.74 24.33 -5.61
N LEU A 383 -0.13 23.72 -4.60
CA LEU A 383 -0.82 23.22 -3.42
C LEU A 383 -1.49 24.35 -2.63
N GLU A 384 -0.76 25.43 -2.36
CA GLU A 384 -1.30 26.60 -1.65
C GLU A 384 -2.46 27.24 -2.42
N ALA A 385 -2.34 27.35 -3.75
CA ALA A 385 -3.40 27.92 -4.58
C ALA A 385 -4.67 27.04 -4.59
N GLU A 386 -4.52 25.71 -4.62
CA GLU A 386 -5.64 24.76 -4.54
C GLU A 386 -6.32 24.79 -3.18
N GLU A 387 -5.56 24.88 -2.08
CA GLU A 387 -6.11 25.01 -0.73
C GLU A 387 -6.95 26.29 -0.59
N LEU A 388 -6.42 27.43 -1.06
CA LEU A 388 -7.14 28.71 -1.03
C LEU A 388 -8.40 28.69 -1.91
N LEU A 389 -8.34 28.07 -3.09
CA LEU A 389 -9.51 27.89 -3.94
C LEU A 389 -10.56 26.99 -3.27
N SER A 390 -10.13 25.87 -2.68
CA SER A 390 -11.00 24.94 -1.96
C SER A 390 -11.72 25.65 -0.83
N TYR A 391 -10.99 26.38 0.02
CA TYR A 391 -11.54 27.15 1.12
C TYR A 391 -12.50 28.26 0.64
N SER A 392 -12.22 28.87 -0.51
CA SER A 392 -13.12 29.84 -1.14
C SER A 392 -14.46 29.21 -1.59
N CYS A 393 -14.46 27.93 -1.96
CA CYS A 393 -15.65 27.19 -2.37
C CYS A 393 -16.45 26.58 -1.18
N GLU A 394 -15.91 26.63 0.04
CA GLU A 394 -16.57 26.08 1.24
C GLU A 394 -17.61 27.03 1.87
N LYS A 395 -18.43 26.48 2.79
CA LYS A 395 -19.52 27.21 3.48
C LYS A 395 -19.11 27.87 4.81
N GLY A 396 -17.84 27.77 5.23
CA GLY A 396 -17.35 28.31 6.50
C GLY A 396 -17.27 29.85 6.51
N PRO A 397 -17.14 30.51 7.69
CA PRO A 397 -16.98 31.97 7.73
C PRO A 397 -15.65 32.39 7.07
N ALA A 398 -15.68 33.35 6.15
CA ALA A 398 -14.45 33.93 5.57
C ALA A 398 -14.13 35.26 6.28
N GLN A 399 -12.94 35.36 6.85
CA GLN A 399 -12.41 36.61 7.42
C GLN A 399 -11.62 37.43 6.38
N ASP A 400 -11.13 36.77 5.33
CA ASP A 400 -10.37 37.38 4.24
C ASP A 400 -11.31 37.92 3.14
N GLU A 401 -11.08 39.17 2.73
CA GLU A 401 -11.83 39.87 1.68
C GLU A 401 -11.71 39.19 0.31
N VAL A 402 -10.53 38.66 -0.03
CA VAL A 402 -10.28 37.94 -1.29
C VAL A 402 -11.12 36.67 -1.35
N ILE A 403 -11.10 35.91 -0.26
CA ILE A 403 -11.83 34.64 -0.12
C ILE A 403 -13.34 34.91 -0.18
N ALA A 404 -13.81 35.97 0.49
CA ALA A 404 -15.22 36.38 0.43
C ALA A 404 -15.66 36.74 -1.00
N LYS A 405 -14.82 37.47 -1.76
CA LYS A 405 -15.14 37.86 -3.14
C LYS A 405 -15.12 36.67 -4.10
N LEU A 406 -14.12 35.78 -4.00
CA LEU A 406 -14.08 34.52 -4.76
C LEU A 406 -15.30 33.64 -4.47
N ARG A 407 -15.69 33.54 -3.20
CA ARG A 407 -16.87 32.80 -2.79
C ARG A 407 -18.15 33.40 -3.36
N SER A 408 -18.27 34.73 -3.37
CA SER A 408 -19.43 35.39 -3.97
C SER A 408 -19.52 35.09 -5.47
N ALA A 409 -18.40 35.14 -6.20
CA ALA A 409 -18.37 34.78 -7.62
C ALA A 409 -18.72 33.30 -7.82
N PHE A 410 -18.17 32.41 -7.00
CA PHE A 410 -18.47 30.98 -7.01
C PHE A 410 -19.97 30.72 -6.85
N LEU A 411 -20.61 31.30 -5.83
CA LEU A 411 -22.04 31.08 -5.56
C LEU A 411 -22.95 31.57 -6.70
N GLU A 412 -22.61 32.68 -7.36
CA GLU A 412 -23.38 33.16 -8.52
C GLU A 412 -23.20 32.24 -9.75
N ILE A 413 -21.99 31.74 -9.99
CA ILE A 413 -21.74 30.73 -11.04
C ILE A 413 -22.51 29.44 -10.75
N VAL A 414 -22.50 28.97 -9.50
CA VAL A 414 -23.26 27.79 -9.07
C VAL A 414 -24.75 27.97 -9.35
N LYS A 415 -25.33 29.14 -9.04
CA LYS A 415 -26.75 29.41 -9.32
C LYS A 415 -27.06 29.31 -10.81
N GLU A 416 -26.20 29.85 -11.67
CA GLU A 416 -26.38 29.80 -13.12
C GLU A 416 -26.33 28.36 -13.64
N TYR A 417 -25.31 27.58 -13.27
CA TYR A 417 -25.21 26.17 -13.67
C TYR A 417 -26.31 25.31 -13.08
N LYS A 418 -26.74 25.58 -11.85
CA LYS A 418 -27.79 24.82 -11.18
C LYS A 418 -29.13 24.86 -11.91
N ALA A 419 -29.44 25.97 -12.59
CA ALA A 419 -30.65 26.08 -13.40
C ALA A 419 -30.68 25.02 -14.54
N TYR A 420 -29.54 24.77 -15.17
CA TYR A 420 -29.41 23.76 -16.23
C TYR A 420 -29.35 22.34 -15.67
N THR A 421 -28.56 22.12 -14.61
CA THR A 421 -28.42 20.78 -14.01
C THR A 421 -29.73 20.29 -13.42
N GLU A 422 -30.57 21.18 -12.87
CA GLU A 422 -31.88 20.80 -12.34
C GLU A 422 -32.87 20.38 -13.44
N GLU A 423 -32.80 21.00 -14.62
CA GLU A 423 -33.62 20.61 -15.75
C GLU A 423 -33.14 19.27 -16.36
N GLU A 424 -31.83 19.08 -16.53
CA GLU A 424 -31.26 17.79 -16.90
C GLU A 424 -31.62 16.70 -15.87
N ARG A 425 -31.57 17.02 -14.57
CA ARG A 425 -31.94 16.10 -13.49
C ARG A 425 -33.36 15.56 -13.69
N LYS A 426 -34.35 16.41 -14.01
CA LYS A 426 -35.72 15.96 -14.24
C LYS A 426 -35.80 14.95 -15.38
N GLN A 427 -35.09 15.19 -16.47
CA GLN A 427 -35.04 14.29 -17.63
C GLN A 427 -34.39 12.96 -17.27
N VAL A 428 -33.26 12.99 -16.55
CA VAL A 428 -32.54 11.80 -16.09
C VAL A 428 -33.39 10.97 -15.12
N VAL A 429 -34.08 11.63 -14.18
CA VAL A 429 -35.02 10.97 -13.25
C VAL A 429 -36.17 10.30 -14.00
N ALA A 430 -36.76 10.98 -15.00
CA ALA A 430 -37.80 10.43 -15.85
C ALA A 430 -37.31 9.24 -16.69
N ALA A 431 -36.05 9.25 -17.13
CA ALA A 431 -35.39 8.14 -17.82
C ALA A 431 -35.03 6.95 -16.90
N GLY A 432 -35.29 7.05 -15.58
CA GLY A 432 -35.06 5.99 -14.60
C GLY A 432 -33.77 6.13 -13.78
N GLY A 433 -33.12 7.30 -13.81
CA GLY A 433 -31.90 7.60 -13.07
C GLY A 433 -30.66 6.84 -13.57
N LEU A 434 -29.60 6.78 -12.76
CA LEU A 434 -28.33 6.15 -13.14
C LEU A 434 -28.48 4.63 -13.29
N HIS A 435 -28.05 4.08 -14.42
CA HIS A 435 -27.94 2.64 -14.66
C HIS A 435 -26.49 2.19 -14.44
N VAL A 436 -26.29 1.23 -13.53
CA VAL A 436 -24.96 0.68 -13.23
C VAL A 436 -24.83 -0.71 -13.85
N VAL A 437 -23.79 -0.91 -14.64
CA VAL A 437 -23.46 -2.18 -15.31
C VAL A 437 -22.18 -2.74 -14.71
N GLY A 438 -22.27 -3.87 -14.01
CA GLY A 438 -21.08 -4.65 -13.62
C GLY A 438 -20.73 -5.63 -14.73
N THR A 439 -19.47 -5.66 -15.16
CA THR A 439 -19.02 -6.56 -16.25
C THR A 439 -18.38 -7.86 -15.76
N GLU A 440 -18.09 -7.92 -14.45
CA GLU A 440 -17.63 -9.09 -13.69
C GLU A 440 -18.03 -8.91 -12.23
N ARG A 441 -17.88 -9.96 -11.42
CA ARG A 441 -17.91 -9.83 -9.97
C ARG A 441 -16.50 -9.55 -9.45
N HIS A 442 -16.40 -8.79 -8.38
CA HIS A 442 -15.16 -8.59 -7.65
C HIS A 442 -14.93 -9.72 -6.64
N GLU A 443 -13.72 -9.76 -6.08
CA GLU A 443 -13.32 -10.74 -5.07
C GLU A 443 -14.21 -10.71 -3.83
N SER A 444 -14.82 -9.56 -3.53
CA SER A 444 -15.79 -9.40 -2.46
C SER A 444 -17.10 -8.79 -2.95
N ARG A 445 -18.20 -9.27 -2.39
CA ARG A 445 -19.55 -8.76 -2.58
C ARG A 445 -19.67 -7.30 -2.13
N ARG A 446 -18.83 -6.89 -1.20
CA ARG A 446 -18.73 -5.51 -0.72
C ARG A 446 -18.42 -4.54 -1.84
N ILE A 447 -17.40 -4.84 -2.63
CA ILE A 447 -16.96 -4.01 -3.77
C ILE A 447 -18.06 -3.96 -4.84
N ASP A 448 -18.71 -5.09 -5.12
CA ASP A 448 -19.87 -5.11 -6.02
C ASP A 448 -21.00 -4.21 -5.51
N ASN A 449 -21.29 -4.23 -4.20
CA ASN A 449 -22.30 -3.37 -3.58
C ASN A 449 -21.92 -1.89 -3.59
N GLN A 450 -20.63 -1.54 -3.50
CA GLN A 450 -20.16 -0.17 -3.67
C GLN A 450 -20.43 0.32 -5.10
N LEU A 451 -20.18 -0.52 -6.11
CA LEU A 451 -20.51 -0.21 -7.51
C LEU A 451 -22.02 0.00 -7.67
N ARG A 452 -22.86 -0.91 -7.15
CA ARG A 452 -24.34 -0.73 -7.12
C ARG A 452 -24.74 0.56 -6.40
N GLY A 453 -24.05 0.88 -5.31
CA GLY A 453 -24.22 2.06 -4.46
C GLY A 453 -23.92 3.40 -5.13
N ARG A 454 -23.30 3.40 -6.32
CA ARG A 454 -23.17 4.61 -7.14
C ARG A 454 -24.51 5.10 -7.68
N SER A 455 -25.51 4.22 -7.77
CA SER A 455 -26.87 4.56 -8.18
C SER A 455 -27.85 4.60 -6.99
N GLY A 456 -28.96 5.33 -7.16
CA GLY A 456 -30.06 5.41 -6.20
C GLY A 456 -29.76 6.25 -4.94
N ARG A 457 -28.88 7.24 -5.06
CA ARG A 457 -28.47 8.11 -3.94
C ARG A 457 -29.60 9.05 -3.52
N GLN A 458 -29.71 9.32 -2.21
CA GLN A 458 -30.75 10.22 -1.66
C GLN A 458 -32.17 9.90 -2.15
N GLY A 459 -32.49 8.61 -2.32
CA GLY A 459 -33.81 8.15 -2.77
C GLY A 459 -34.10 8.41 -4.25
N ASP A 460 -33.09 8.74 -5.06
CA ASP A 460 -33.24 8.86 -6.50
C ASP A 460 -33.56 7.50 -7.14
N PRO A 461 -34.28 7.48 -8.28
CA PRO A 461 -34.44 6.25 -9.04
C PRO A 461 -33.10 5.78 -9.60
N GLY A 462 -32.99 4.49 -9.84
CA GLY A 462 -31.77 3.89 -10.35
C GLY A 462 -31.91 2.40 -10.52
N SER A 463 -30.96 1.80 -11.23
CA SER A 463 -30.89 0.35 -11.33
C SER A 463 -29.45 -0.13 -11.43
N SER A 464 -29.20 -1.36 -11.01
CA SER A 464 -27.93 -2.04 -11.23
C SER A 464 -28.15 -3.42 -11.86
N ARG A 465 -27.24 -3.84 -12.75
CA ARG A 465 -27.26 -5.16 -13.36
C ARG A 465 -25.83 -5.64 -13.60
N PHE A 466 -25.56 -6.92 -13.35
CA PHE A 466 -24.26 -7.54 -13.62
C PHE A 466 -24.38 -8.49 -14.82
N PHE A 467 -23.38 -8.43 -15.69
CA PHE A 467 -23.19 -9.30 -16.85
C PHE A 467 -21.94 -10.12 -16.58
N LEU A 468 -22.07 -11.44 -16.50
CA LEU A 468 -21.01 -12.34 -16.05
C LEU A 468 -20.73 -13.41 -17.10
N SER A 469 -19.52 -13.96 -17.11
CA SER A 469 -19.15 -15.11 -17.94
C SER A 469 -18.68 -16.25 -17.05
N LEU A 470 -19.01 -17.49 -17.40
CA LEU A 470 -18.44 -18.67 -16.71
C LEU A 470 -16.92 -18.79 -16.91
N GLU A 471 -16.35 -18.06 -17.88
CA GLU A 471 -14.91 -17.95 -18.13
C GLU A 471 -14.22 -16.86 -17.29
N ASP A 472 -14.96 -16.04 -16.54
CA ASP A 472 -14.37 -15.00 -15.70
C ASP A 472 -13.46 -15.61 -14.61
N ASN A 473 -12.42 -14.87 -14.22
CA ASN A 473 -11.34 -15.38 -13.36
C ASN A 473 -11.83 -15.98 -12.04
N ILE A 474 -12.78 -15.33 -11.36
CA ILE A 474 -13.33 -15.82 -10.09
C ILE A 474 -13.94 -17.20 -10.25
N PHE A 475 -14.70 -17.43 -11.31
CA PHE A 475 -15.41 -18.70 -11.52
C PHE A 475 -14.48 -19.80 -12.03
N ARG A 476 -13.46 -19.44 -12.82
CA ARG A 476 -12.41 -20.38 -13.22
C ARG A 476 -11.60 -20.90 -12.04
N ILE A 477 -11.23 -20.02 -11.11
CA ILE A 477 -10.34 -20.38 -9.99
C ILE A 477 -11.14 -21.00 -8.83
N PHE A 478 -12.31 -20.45 -8.50
CA PHE A 478 -13.06 -20.80 -7.29
C PHE A 478 -14.40 -21.49 -7.55
N GLY A 479 -14.80 -21.67 -8.82
CA GLY A 479 -16.13 -22.17 -9.16
C GLY A 479 -16.35 -23.67 -8.93
N GLY A 480 -15.28 -24.45 -8.79
CA GLY A 480 -15.33 -25.88 -8.50
C GLY A 480 -16.12 -26.72 -9.51
N ASP A 481 -16.48 -27.95 -9.13
CA ASP A 481 -17.12 -28.92 -10.04
C ASP A 481 -18.53 -28.51 -10.47
N ARG A 482 -19.23 -27.71 -9.67
CA ARG A 482 -20.62 -27.32 -9.91
C ARG A 482 -20.74 -26.36 -11.11
N ILE A 483 -19.84 -25.37 -11.18
CA ILE A 483 -19.76 -24.44 -12.30
C ILE A 483 -19.22 -25.15 -13.55
N GLN A 484 -18.24 -26.05 -13.40
CA GLN A 484 -17.77 -26.88 -14.52
C GLN A 484 -18.87 -27.79 -15.09
N GLY A 485 -19.72 -28.37 -14.23
CA GLY A 485 -20.88 -29.17 -14.64
C GLY A 485 -21.90 -28.34 -15.42
N LEU A 486 -22.15 -27.11 -14.98
CA LEU A 486 -22.96 -26.12 -15.69
C LEU A 486 -22.36 -25.78 -17.08
N MET A 487 -21.04 -25.53 -17.16
CA MET A 487 -20.36 -25.28 -18.44
C MET A 487 -20.50 -26.43 -19.44
N ARG A 488 -20.49 -27.68 -18.96
CA ARG A 488 -20.67 -28.88 -19.80
C ARG A 488 -22.12 -29.09 -20.24
N ALA A 489 -23.09 -28.79 -19.39
CA ALA A 489 -24.51 -28.97 -19.67
C ALA A 489 -25.05 -27.96 -20.69
N PHE A 490 -24.55 -26.72 -20.66
CA PHE A 490 -25.01 -25.66 -21.56
C PHE A 490 -24.14 -25.61 -22.82
N ARG A 491 -24.71 -25.96 -23.99
CA ARG A 491 -23.99 -26.03 -25.28
C ARG A 491 -24.01 -24.73 -26.10
N VAL A 492 -24.90 -23.79 -25.79
CA VAL A 492 -25.08 -22.55 -26.57
C VAL A 492 -24.28 -21.42 -25.93
N GLU A 493 -23.48 -20.72 -26.72
CA GLU A 493 -22.56 -19.68 -26.23
C GLU A 493 -23.24 -18.33 -25.97
N ASP A 494 -24.31 -18.03 -26.70
CA ASP A 494 -24.87 -16.67 -26.83
C ASP A 494 -26.19 -16.40 -26.08
N LEU A 495 -26.76 -17.41 -25.42
CA LEU A 495 -28.02 -17.24 -24.69
C LEU A 495 -27.75 -16.83 -23.24
N PRO A 496 -28.36 -15.72 -22.75
CA PRO A 496 -28.26 -15.32 -21.36
C PRO A 496 -28.95 -16.34 -20.45
N ILE A 497 -28.28 -16.71 -19.35
CA ILE A 497 -28.83 -17.57 -18.33
C ILE A 497 -29.22 -16.70 -17.13
N GLU A 498 -30.52 -16.51 -16.96
CA GLU A 498 -31.09 -15.86 -15.77
C GLU A 498 -31.71 -16.92 -14.88
N SER A 499 -31.01 -17.31 -13.81
CA SER A 499 -31.51 -18.31 -12.86
C SER A 499 -31.07 -17.98 -11.44
N LYS A 500 -32.03 -17.96 -10.51
CA LYS A 500 -31.78 -17.79 -9.08
C LYS A 500 -30.84 -18.86 -8.51
N MET A 501 -30.85 -20.07 -9.07
CA MET A 501 -29.95 -21.16 -8.65
C MET A 501 -28.50 -20.86 -9.04
N LEU A 502 -28.30 -20.28 -10.23
CA LEU A 502 -26.98 -19.90 -10.70
C LEU A 502 -26.42 -18.75 -9.86
N THR A 503 -27.22 -17.69 -9.62
CA THR A 503 -26.82 -16.58 -8.74
C THR A 503 -26.34 -17.05 -7.38
N LYS A 504 -27.04 -18.03 -6.76
CA LYS A 504 -26.61 -18.63 -5.49
C LYS A 504 -25.25 -19.35 -5.58
N ALA A 505 -25.00 -20.10 -6.66
CA ALA A 505 -23.72 -20.77 -6.86
C ALA A 505 -22.57 -19.76 -7.06
N LEU A 506 -22.83 -18.65 -7.75
CA LEU A 506 -21.86 -17.57 -7.90
C LEU A 506 -21.60 -16.85 -6.56
N ASP A 507 -22.64 -16.62 -5.76
CA ASP A 507 -22.50 -16.08 -4.39
C ASP A 507 -21.66 -17.00 -3.50
N GLU A 508 -21.83 -18.33 -3.61
CA GLU A 508 -21.02 -19.32 -2.89
C GLU A 508 -19.54 -19.27 -3.30
N ALA A 509 -19.25 -19.14 -4.60
CA ALA A 509 -17.89 -19.01 -5.09
C ALA A 509 -17.23 -17.72 -4.56
N GLN A 510 -17.96 -16.59 -4.58
CA GLN A 510 -17.46 -15.31 -4.07
C GLN A 510 -17.18 -15.36 -2.56
N ARG A 511 -18.04 -15.99 -1.75
CA ARG A 511 -17.79 -16.18 -0.31
C ARG A 511 -16.53 -16.99 -0.02
N LYS A 512 -16.19 -17.97 -0.86
CA LYS A 512 -14.93 -18.71 -0.71
C LYS A 512 -13.71 -17.82 -0.94
N VAL A 513 -13.79 -16.90 -1.91
CA VAL A 513 -12.73 -15.92 -2.16
C VAL A 513 -12.59 -14.97 -0.97
N GLU A 514 -13.69 -14.47 -0.43
CA GLU A 514 -13.69 -13.62 0.77
C GLU A 514 -13.02 -14.31 1.96
N ASN A 515 -13.41 -15.55 2.26
CA ASN A 515 -12.80 -16.34 3.34
C ASN A 515 -11.30 -16.59 3.11
N TYR A 516 -10.91 -16.89 1.87
CA TYR A 516 -9.50 -17.08 1.52
C TYR A 516 -8.66 -15.83 1.83
N PHE A 517 -9.13 -14.64 1.46
CA PHE A 517 -8.44 -13.39 1.77
C PHE A 517 -8.51 -13.01 3.25
N PHE A 518 -9.61 -13.35 3.93
CA PHE A 518 -9.71 -13.21 5.39
C PHE A 518 -8.63 -14.03 6.11
N ASP A 519 -8.45 -15.29 5.72
CA ASP A 519 -7.44 -16.16 6.33
C ASP A 519 -6.01 -15.62 6.11
N ILE A 520 -5.71 -15.11 4.91
CA ILE A 520 -4.42 -14.46 4.62
C ILE A 520 -4.18 -13.26 5.55
N ARG A 521 -5.18 -12.37 5.70
CA ARG A 521 -5.06 -11.18 6.57
C ARG A 521 -4.91 -11.56 8.03
N LYS A 522 -5.66 -12.57 8.48
CA LYS A 522 -5.57 -13.09 9.83
C LYS A 522 -4.17 -13.65 10.12
N GLN A 523 -3.62 -14.46 9.21
CA GLN A 523 -2.25 -14.96 9.34
C GLN A 523 -1.24 -13.81 9.37
N LEU A 524 -1.34 -12.85 8.45
CA LEU A 524 -0.48 -11.66 8.44
C LEU A 524 -0.50 -10.93 9.79
N PHE A 525 -1.70 -10.73 10.35
CA PHE A 525 -1.87 -10.08 11.65
C PHE A 525 -1.24 -10.88 12.79
N GLU A 526 -1.47 -12.19 12.86
CA GLU A 526 -0.89 -13.07 13.88
C GLU A 526 0.65 -13.08 13.84
N TYR A 527 1.24 -13.08 12.65
CA TYR A 527 2.69 -12.95 12.49
C TYR A 527 3.20 -11.57 12.90
N ASP A 528 2.51 -10.50 12.50
CA ASP A 528 2.92 -9.14 12.84
C ASP A 528 2.74 -8.82 14.33
N GLU A 529 1.84 -9.47 15.05
CA GLU A 529 1.69 -9.31 16.52
C GLU A 529 2.99 -9.67 17.27
N VAL A 530 3.67 -10.75 16.86
CA VAL A 530 4.96 -11.15 17.45
C VAL A 530 6.01 -10.08 17.16
N LEU A 531 6.09 -9.60 15.92
CA LEU A 531 7.01 -8.53 15.54
C LEU A 531 6.67 -7.21 16.21
N ASN A 532 5.39 -6.92 16.44
CA ASN A 532 4.93 -5.69 17.06
C ASN A 532 5.37 -5.60 18.52
N SER A 533 5.34 -6.72 19.26
CA SER A 533 5.87 -6.75 20.63
C SER A 533 7.37 -6.39 20.70
N GLN A 534 8.17 -6.91 19.76
CA GLN A 534 9.59 -6.57 19.66
C GLN A 534 9.79 -5.11 19.24
N ARG A 535 9.03 -4.67 18.24
CA ARG A 535 9.02 -3.30 17.72
C ARG A 535 8.73 -2.29 18.82
N ASP A 536 7.71 -2.52 19.63
CA ASP A 536 7.30 -1.62 20.71
C ASP A 536 8.41 -1.44 21.74
N ARG A 537 9.13 -2.52 22.11
CA ARG A 537 10.29 -2.44 23.01
C ARG A 537 11.41 -1.61 22.39
N VAL A 538 11.82 -1.94 21.16
CA VAL A 538 12.91 -1.24 20.47
C VAL A 538 12.57 0.24 20.24
N TYR A 539 11.34 0.54 19.82
CA TYR A 539 10.89 1.91 19.57
C TYR A 539 10.76 2.71 20.87
N THR A 540 10.44 2.07 21.99
CA THR A 540 10.45 2.72 23.31
C THR A 540 11.85 3.13 23.71
N GLU A 541 12.84 2.25 23.59
CA GLU A 541 14.24 2.60 23.90
C GLU A 541 14.80 3.64 22.92
N ARG A 542 14.48 3.55 21.62
CA ARG A 542 14.87 4.58 20.64
C ARG A 542 14.27 5.95 20.97
N ARG A 543 12.99 6.01 21.35
CA ARG A 543 12.35 7.27 21.77
C ARG A 543 12.98 7.81 23.03
N ARG A 544 13.24 6.96 24.03
CA ARG A 544 13.96 7.33 25.25
C ARG A 544 15.34 7.92 24.93
N ALA A 545 16.09 7.29 24.04
CA ALA A 545 17.40 7.76 23.61
C ALA A 545 17.35 9.11 22.88
N LEU A 546 16.34 9.31 22.02
CA LEU A 546 16.19 10.55 21.25
C LEU A 546 15.65 11.72 22.09
N MET A 547 14.74 11.45 23.02
CA MET A 547 14.06 12.48 23.83
C MET A 547 14.81 12.85 25.11
N SER A 548 15.72 12.01 25.59
CA SER A 548 16.44 12.30 26.84
C SER A 548 17.54 13.33 26.62
N ASP A 549 17.54 14.37 27.46
CA ASP A 549 18.65 15.33 27.54
C ASP A 549 19.93 14.69 28.10
N ASN A 550 19.81 13.61 28.87
CA ASN A 550 20.93 12.93 29.51
C ASN A 550 20.72 11.41 29.58
N LEU A 551 21.60 10.68 28.91
CA LEU A 551 21.59 9.20 28.89
C LEU A 551 22.58 8.60 29.89
N GLN A 552 23.23 9.40 30.73
CA GLN A 552 24.30 8.93 31.60
C GLN A 552 23.85 7.80 32.54
N SER A 553 22.70 7.93 33.18
CA SER A 553 22.16 6.89 34.08
C SER A 553 21.92 5.59 33.31
N LEU A 554 21.33 5.68 32.12
CA LEU A 554 21.03 4.53 31.27
C LEU A 554 22.31 3.82 30.78
N ILE A 555 23.34 4.58 30.38
CA ILE A 555 24.61 3.98 29.94
C ILE A 555 25.36 3.34 31.11
N ILE A 556 25.28 3.92 32.31
CA ILE A 556 25.85 3.29 33.51
C ILE A 556 25.13 1.98 33.83
N GLU A 557 23.79 1.97 33.79
CA GLU A 557 22.99 0.76 33.96
C GLU A 557 23.35 -0.30 32.92
N TYR A 558 23.49 0.06 31.64
CA TYR A 558 23.93 -0.86 30.59
C TYR A 558 25.35 -1.37 30.81
N ALA A 559 26.26 -0.54 31.33
CA ALA A 559 27.61 -0.98 31.66
C ALA A 559 27.61 -1.99 32.81
N GLU A 560 26.78 -1.77 33.84
CA GLU A 560 26.60 -2.69 34.97
C GLU A 560 25.98 -4.02 34.50
N LEU A 561 24.90 -3.97 33.70
CA LEU A 561 24.27 -5.16 33.11
C LEU A 561 25.21 -5.94 32.19
N THR A 562 26.01 -5.24 31.38
CA THR A 562 27.00 -5.92 30.51
C THR A 562 28.04 -6.68 31.34
N MET A 563 28.44 -6.13 32.50
CA MET A 563 29.36 -6.83 33.41
C MET A 563 28.70 -8.05 34.05
N ASP A 564 27.41 -7.96 34.39
CA ASP A 564 26.63 -9.10 34.87
C ASP A 564 26.52 -10.20 33.80
N ASP A 565 26.18 -9.85 32.56
CA ASP A 565 26.08 -10.79 31.44
C ASP A 565 27.43 -11.49 31.17
N ILE A 566 28.54 -10.75 31.23
CA ILE A 566 29.89 -11.32 31.06
C ILE A 566 30.22 -12.25 32.24
N LEU A 567 29.84 -11.90 33.47
CA LEU A 567 30.05 -12.74 34.63
C LEU A 567 29.26 -14.05 34.50
N GLU A 568 27.94 -13.98 34.30
CA GLU A 568 27.05 -15.14 34.20
C GLU A 568 27.45 -16.10 33.07
N ALA A 569 27.88 -15.56 31.92
CA ALA A 569 28.32 -16.37 30.79
C ALA A 569 29.63 -17.13 31.02
N ASN A 570 30.44 -16.73 32.01
CA ASN A 570 31.75 -17.34 32.28
C ASN A 570 31.80 -18.08 33.63
N ILE A 571 31.06 -17.62 34.63
CA ILE A 571 30.98 -18.18 35.98
C ILE A 571 29.50 -18.26 36.36
N GLY A 572 29.00 -19.47 36.62
CA GLY A 572 27.64 -19.65 37.12
C GLY A 572 27.52 -19.23 38.58
N SER A 573 26.33 -18.75 38.99
CA SER A 573 26.04 -18.30 40.36
C SER A 573 26.36 -19.34 41.45
N ASP A 574 26.23 -20.63 41.10
CA ASP A 574 26.36 -21.75 42.03
C ASP A 574 27.76 -22.40 42.00
N ALA A 575 28.68 -21.87 41.18
CA ALA A 575 30.00 -22.44 41.00
C ALA A 575 30.88 -22.17 42.24
N PRO A 576 31.52 -23.21 42.83
CA PRO A 576 32.43 -23.02 43.97
C PRO A 576 33.64 -22.16 43.57
N LYS A 577 34.16 -21.36 44.51
CA LYS A 577 35.21 -20.35 44.26
C LYS A 577 36.47 -20.94 43.63
N GLU A 578 36.79 -22.19 43.94
CA GLU A 578 37.96 -22.91 43.40
C GLU A 578 37.82 -23.24 41.92
N SER A 579 36.60 -23.24 41.38
CA SER A 579 36.28 -23.55 39.98
C SER A 579 36.17 -22.31 39.10
N TRP A 580 36.37 -21.10 39.65
CA TRP A 580 36.27 -19.85 38.90
C TRP A 580 37.43 -19.67 37.93
N ASP A 581 37.13 -19.71 36.63
CA ASP A 581 38.07 -19.38 35.56
C ASP A 581 38.16 -17.85 35.37
N LEU A 582 38.90 -17.21 36.27
CA LEU A 582 39.09 -15.76 36.28
C LEU A 582 39.91 -15.28 35.08
N GLU A 583 40.81 -16.09 34.52
CA GLU A 583 41.59 -15.71 33.35
C GLU A 583 40.69 -15.53 32.13
N LYS A 584 39.77 -16.48 31.90
CA LYS A 584 38.79 -16.40 30.83
C LYS A 584 37.81 -15.25 31.02
N LEU A 585 37.34 -15.03 32.24
CA LEU A 585 36.46 -13.90 32.58
C LEU A 585 37.14 -12.56 32.28
N ILE A 586 38.37 -12.36 32.78
CA ILE A 586 39.14 -11.12 32.57
C ILE A 586 39.38 -10.88 31.09
N ALA A 587 39.78 -11.92 30.34
CA ALA A 587 39.99 -11.80 28.90
C ALA A 587 38.72 -11.31 28.17
N LYS A 588 37.54 -11.77 28.60
CA LYS A 588 36.25 -11.30 28.06
C LYS A 588 35.94 -9.87 28.49
N VAL A 589 36.11 -9.51 29.76
CA VAL A 589 35.91 -8.14 30.24
C VAL A 589 36.81 -7.15 29.48
N GLN A 590 38.09 -7.48 29.30
CA GLN A 590 39.06 -6.66 28.56
C GLN A 590 38.74 -6.55 27.07
N GLN A 591 38.17 -7.61 26.47
CA GLN A 591 37.69 -7.58 25.08
C GLN A 591 36.62 -6.50 24.88
N TYR A 592 35.70 -6.33 25.83
CA TYR A 592 34.61 -5.35 25.73
C TYR A 592 35.00 -3.96 26.29
N CYS A 593 35.90 -3.90 27.28
CA CYS A 593 36.33 -2.66 27.93
C CYS A 593 37.86 -2.60 28.10
N TYR A 594 38.56 -1.98 27.15
CA TYR A 594 40.03 -1.81 27.17
C TYR A 594 40.56 -0.95 28.34
N LEU A 595 39.69 -0.24 29.06
CA LEU A 595 40.09 0.55 30.24
C LEU A 595 40.30 -0.33 31.48
N LEU A 596 39.89 -1.59 31.44
CA LEU A 596 40.01 -2.56 32.54
C LEU A 596 41.18 -3.54 32.33
N ASN A 597 42.21 -3.13 31.60
CA ASN A 597 43.41 -3.96 31.34
C ASN A 597 44.24 -4.24 32.59
N ASP A 598 44.04 -3.48 33.66
CA ASP A 598 44.76 -3.62 34.92
C ASP A 598 44.14 -4.70 35.84
N LEU A 599 43.01 -5.31 35.43
CA LEU A 599 42.40 -6.44 36.16
C LEU A 599 43.31 -7.66 36.08
N THR A 600 43.65 -8.22 37.25
CA THR A 600 44.42 -9.46 37.37
C THR A 600 43.64 -10.50 38.19
N PRO A 601 43.87 -11.81 37.96
CA PRO A 601 43.24 -12.87 38.75
C PRO A 601 43.51 -12.72 40.25
N ASP A 602 44.71 -12.26 40.62
CA ASP A 602 45.11 -12.07 42.02
C ASP A 602 44.29 -10.95 42.70
N LEU A 603 44.02 -9.85 41.98
CA LEU A 603 43.22 -8.73 42.46
C LEU A 603 41.75 -9.13 42.69
N LEU A 604 41.17 -9.89 41.75
CA LEU A 604 39.80 -10.40 41.90
C LEU A 604 39.69 -11.43 43.04
N ARG A 605 40.73 -12.24 43.27
CA ARG A 605 40.77 -13.21 44.37
C ARG A 605 40.93 -12.56 45.74
N SER A 606 41.63 -11.42 45.83
CA SER A 606 41.86 -10.69 47.09
C SER A 606 40.67 -9.83 47.50
N GLU A 607 39.97 -9.23 46.54
CA GLU A 607 38.87 -8.28 46.79
C GLU A 607 37.49 -8.96 46.87
N CYS A 608 37.34 -10.18 46.35
CA CYS A 608 36.02 -10.84 46.25
C CYS A 608 36.01 -12.23 46.92
N SER A 609 35.12 -12.40 47.89
CA SER A 609 34.96 -13.62 48.70
C SER A 609 33.76 -14.47 48.25
N SER A 610 32.75 -13.82 47.66
CA SER A 610 31.51 -14.44 47.18
C SER A 610 31.21 -14.03 45.74
N TYR A 611 30.31 -14.77 45.08
CA TYR A 611 29.83 -14.43 43.74
C TYR A 611 29.19 -13.03 43.69
N GLU A 612 28.42 -12.68 44.73
CA GLU A 612 27.79 -11.35 44.88
C GLU A 612 28.84 -10.24 44.99
N GLU A 613 29.91 -10.44 45.77
CA GLU A 613 31.01 -9.47 45.89
C GLU A 613 31.77 -9.30 44.58
N LEU A 614 31.94 -10.39 43.82
CA LEU A 614 32.56 -10.34 42.48
C LEU A 614 31.68 -9.57 41.50
N GLN A 615 30.37 -9.82 41.52
CA GLN A 615 29.38 -9.12 40.71
C GLN A 615 29.39 -7.61 40.99
N ASP A 616 29.28 -7.22 42.26
CA ASP A 616 29.27 -5.81 42.67
C ASP A 616 30.60 -5.11 42.35
N TYR A 617 31.73 -5.82 42.49
CA TYR A 617 33.05 -5.30 42.12
C TYR A 617 33.14 -5.03 40.61
N LEU A 618 32.68 -5.96 39.77
CA LEU A 618 32.68 -5.80 38.31
C LEU A 618 31.74 -4.69 37.85
N ARG A 619 30.54 -4.58 38.44
CA ARG A 619 29.62 -3.44 38.21
C ARG A 619 30.29 -2.11 38.52
N ARG A 620 30.94 -2.01 39.68
CA ARG A 620 31.68 -0.80 40.08
C ARG A 620 32.81 -0.47 39.08
N CYS A 621 33.57 -1.47 38.66
CA CYS A 621 34.63 -1.30 37.66
C CYS A 621 34.08 -0.79 36.32
N GLY A 622 32.96 -1.35 35.83
CA GLY A 622 32.28 -0.89 34.62
C GLY A 622 31.83 0.57 34.72
N ARG A 623 31.24 0.95 35.86
CA ARG A 623 30.84 2.33 36.14
C ARG A 623 32.02 3.30 36.19
N GLU A 624 33.09 2.93 36.89
CA GLU A 624 34.32 3.75 36.98
C GLU A 624 34.97 3.94 35.61
N ALA A 625 35.07 2.87 34.80
CA ALA A 625 35.60 2.93 33.45
C ALA A 625 34.80 3.88 32.55
N TYR A 626 33.46 3.84 32.62
CA TYR A 626 32.60 4.79 31.91
C TYR A 626 32.85 6.24 32.36
N LEU A 627 32.91 6.50 33.67
CA LEU A 627 33.16 7.83 34.22
C LEU A 627 34.53 8.37 33.81
N GLN A 628 35.57 7.54 33.85
CA GLN A 628 36.91 7.87 33.39
C GLN A 628 36.91 8.22 31.90
N LYS A 629 36.24 7.41 31.07
CA LYS A 629 36.12 7.69 29.64
C LYS A 629 35.43 9.01 29.37
N ARG A 630 34.33 9.30 30.09
CA ARG A 630 33.61 10.57 29.98
C ARG A 630 34.50 11.78 30.30
N VAL A 631 35.30 11.72 31.37
CA VAL A 631 36.26 12.78 31.73
C VAL A 631 37.34 12.94 30.66
N SER A 632 37.82 11.84 30.06
CA SER A 632 38.80 11.90 28.98
C SER A 632 38.24 12.62 27.74
N ILE A 633 36.99 12.31 27.35
CA ILE A 633 36.32 12.93 26.19
C ILE A 633 36.00 14.40 26.46
N SER A 634 35.50 14.76 27.64
CA SER A 634 35.21 16.16 27.98
C SER A 634 36.46 17.04 27.96
N THR A 635 37.60 16.49 28.40
CA THR A 635 38.90 17.16 28.33
C THR A 635 39.34 17.39 26.89
N ILE A 636 39.09 16.44 25.98
CA ILE A 636 39.39 16.56 24.54
C ILE A 636 38.48 17.62 23.89
N LEU A 637 37.17 17.57 24.12
CA LEU A 637 36.20 18.53 23.56
C LEU A 637 36.47 19.96 24.01
N ASN A 638 36.84 20.16 25.28
CA ASN A 638 37.19 21.49 25.80
C ASN A 638 38.50 22.05 25.20
N LYS A 639 39.42 21.19 24.75
CA LYS A 639 40.62 21.61 23.99
C LYS A 639 40.34 21.88 22.51
N SER A 640 39.18 21.45 21.99
CA SER A 640 38.84 21.48 20.56
C SER A 640 38.00 22.70 20.15
N LYS A 641 37.44 23.45 21.09
CA LYS A 641 36.67 24.67 20.79
C LYS A 641 37.64 25.82 20.48
N PRO A 642 37.62 26.42 19.28
CA PRO A 642 38.39 27.63 19.02
C PRO A 642 37.84 28.77 19.90
N SER A 643 38.77 29.53 20.48
CA SER A 643 38.51 30.71 21.32
C SER A 643 37.74 31.81 20.61
#